data_AF-A0AAE2CYH1-F1
#
_entry.id   AF-A0AAE2CYH1-F1
#
_cell.length_a   1.000
_cell.length_b   1.000
_cell.length_c   1.000
_cell.angle_alpha   90.00
_cell.angle_beta   90.00
_cell.angle_gamma   90.00
#
_symmetry.space_group_name_H-M   'P 1'
#
loop_
_entity.id
_entity.type
_entity.pdbx_description
1 polymer ?
#
loop_
_entity_poly.entity_id
_entity_poly.type
_entity_poly.pdbx_seq_one_letter_code
_entity_poly.pdbx_strand_id
1 'polypeptide(L)'
;MKTAVVLLVLLLFFGGGAICRPLTNSSPGLVSDGFEEEKGFSWYNRIGFKGLMDSDKEETCEQMYGFLPCSKSITGHLFLIVVYEYLLFHGESYVASGGERIFKILGPGVFGASAFQVIGSLPEALILLASGLSSSDEIAQECVLTGVGLLAGSSILLLTIIWGTCIILGSQSFSSHLHSNFSSDNKKHNPLERLLFSLWPGHGVVTDLGTSYTSRIMLLSVIPLVMIQIPRIFHRSYAPGEGTLVLITLVVSIMFLLCYFFYQFFQPWIQRRRLLYIKHEHLVVDILKHLQNETMGKLLTDNGSPNVSTIRRLFEEKDHDGDKVISFSELKEFLREIKFRKLQSKDENTTAEIMKEFDIDNDEKITMDEFVNGMTKWLDDTKDAMNKRYHSVKSLKDMYQVLKPWIQKKREEREMMKHLIPDILEHLQDSVYGSLLADDGTPDVPAIKRLFKDIDLDKDDCISYFELKELMTNIKFGIIPYDADVAASKIMEELDISGDQLIDEEEFVTGLSRWLNTAHNQSPNSDETEDDDYQKTWEQTDKLVEDKFIDKSPLAWTKAITLLVLGIITLGVLAEPLIQSVHDFSKAARIPSFYVAFIFVPLATTARIAVSAINEARRKKLHTTSLTLSEIYGTVFMNNILGLAVLLSLIYFRGLSWNFSAEVLMVLLVSAIIGFLASFNTVFPVWTSILAYMLYPLSLILVYILGDSDWLS
;
A
#
# COMPACT_ATOMS: atom_id res chain seq x y z
N MET A 1 -3.66 3.95 12.09
CA MET A 1 -5.11 4.20 11.87
C MET A 1 -5.88 4.20 13.20
N LYS A 2 -5.73 3.18 14.07
CA LYS A 2 -6.36 3.16 15.41
C LYS A 2 -6.08 4.42 16.26
N THR A 3 -4.83 4.89 16.29
CA THR A 3 -4.44 6.09 17.08
C THR A 3 -4.98 7.41 16.55
N ALA A 4 -5.10 7.58 15.23
CA ALA A 4 -5.66 8.78 14.61
C ALA A 4 -7.18 8.85 14.79
N VAL A 5 -7.86 7.70 14.71
CA VAL A 5 -9.29 7.57 15.03
C VAL A 5 -9.53 7.86 16.52
N VAL A 6 -8.67 7.39 17.41
CA VAL A 6 -8.77 7.70 18.85
C VAL A 6 -8.53 9.19 19.12
N LEU A 7 -7.58 9.84 18.44
CA LEU A 7 -7.35 11.28 18.58
C LEU A 7 -8.54 12.10 18.05
N LEU A 8 -9.16 11.66 16.95
CA LEU A 8 -10.33 12.28 16.34
C LEU A 8 -11.60 12.04 17.19
N VAL A 9 -11.75 10.86 17.80
CA VAL A 9 -12.80 10.55 18.77
C VAL A 9 -12.61 11.35 20.07
N LEU A 10 -11.37 11.51 20.55
CA LEU A 10 -11.06 12.37 21.70
C LEU A 10 -11.37 13.84 21.42
N LEU A 11 -11.10 14.33 20.19
CA LEU A 11 -11.50 15.67 19.76
C LEU A 11 -13.03 15.84 19.65
N LEU A 12 -13.75 14.77 19.27
CA LEU A 12 -15.22 14.75 19.27
C LEU A 12 -15.84 14.74 20.68
N PHE A 13 -15.17 14.15 21.68
CA PHE A 13 -15.63 14.16 23.07
C PHE A 13 -15.45 15.52 23.79
N PHE A 14 -14.50 16.35 23.35
CA PHE A 14 -14.33 17.72 23.89
C PHE A 14 -15.29 18.75 23.26
N GLY A 15 -16.00 18.40 22.18
CA GLY A 15 -17.07 19.20 21.58
C GLY A 15 -18.44 18.90 22.18
N GLY A 16 -18.62 19.16 23.48
CA GLY A 16 -19.90 18.96 24.17
C GLY A 16 -21.01 19.84 23.57
N GLY A 17 -21.96 19.23 22.84
CA GLY A 17 -23.14 19.92 22.35
C GLY A 17 -23.92 19.25 21.21
N ALA A 18 -23.87 17.93 21.04
CA ALA A 18 -24.74 17.22 20.10
C ALA A 18 -25.91 16.58 20.85
N ILE A 19 -27.06 17.25 20.86
CA ILE A 19 -28.32 16.65 21.31
C ILE A 19 -28.84 15.77 20.17
N CYS A 20 -28.56 14.47 20.22
CA CYS A 20 -29.27 13.50 19.39
C CYS A 20 -30.63 13.20 20.04
N ARG A 21 -31.74 13.64 19.42
CA ARG A 21 -33.07 13.08 19.73
C ARG A 21 -33.33 11.89 18.80
N PRO A 22 -33.72 10.72 19.33
CA PRO A 22 -34.18 9.62 18.49
C PRO A 22 -35.58 9.95 17.94
N LEU A 23 -35.81 9.66 16.67
CA LEU A 23 -37.12 9.77 16.03
C LEU A 23 -38.04 8.68 16.61
N THR A 24 -38.94 9.04 17.52
CA THR A 24 -40.10 8.20 17.85
C THR A 24 -41.16 8.37 16.76
N ASN A 25 -41.42 7.28 16.04
CA ASN A 25 -42.59 7.13 15.17
C ASN A 25 -43.88 7.39 15.97
N SER A 26 -44.59 8.47 15.64
CA SER A 26 -46.02 8.59 15.89
C SER A 26 -46.60 9.72 15.04
N SER A 27 -47.14 9.38 13.87
CA SER A 27 -48.15 10.17 13.20
C SER A 27 -49.51 9.91 13.87
N PRO A 28 -50.24 10.92 14.35
CA PRO A 28 -51.68 10.81 14.50
C PRO A 28 -52.32 11.27 13.19
N GLY A 29 -52.91 10.32 12.48
CA GLY A 29 -53.74 10.61 11.32
C GLY A 29 -54.89 11.54 11.68
N LEU A 30 -55.06 12.58 10.88
CA LEU A 30 -56.32 13.30 10.78
C LEU A 30 -57.06 12.76 9.55
N VAL A 31 -58.20 12.16 9.85
CA VAL A 31 -59.25 11.71 8.92
C VAL A 31 -59.68 12.92 8.08
N SER A 32 -59.53 12.83 6.77
CA SER A 32 -60.21 13.71 5.82
C SER A 32 -61.38 12.91 5.25
N ASP A 33 -62.59 13.39 5.49
CA ASP A 33 -63.84 12.88 4.94
C ASP A 33 -63.88 13.15 3.43
N GLY A 34 -64.15 12.10 2.67
CA GLY A 34 -64.20 12.17 1.22
C GLY A 34 -65.42 12.92 0.73
N PHE A 35 -65.20 13.89 -0.16
CA PHE A 35 -66.13 14.24 -1.23
C PHE A 35 -65.35 14.56 -2.52
N GLU A 36 -65.96 14.17 -3.63
CA GLU A 36 -65.48 13.89 -4.98
C GLU A 36 -64.73 15.03 -5.71
N GLU A 37 -63.72 14.71 -6.52
CA GLU A 37 -63.88 14.57 -7.99
C GLU A 37 -62.56 14.12 -8.69
N GLU A 38 -62.76 13.41 -9.79
CA GLU A 38 -61.81 12.59 -10.55
C GLU A 38 -60.64 13.35 -11.22
N LYS A 39 -59.44 12.76 -11.20
CA LYS A 39 -58.73 12.24 -12.39
C LYS A 39 -57.30 11.76 -12.10
N GLY A 40 -57.00 10.52 -12.50
CA GLY A 40 -55.70 10.15 -13.08
C GLY A 40 -54.67 9.49 -12.15
N PHE A 41 -54.71 8.16 -12.09
CA PHE A 41 -53.64 7.29 -11.60
C PHE A 41 -52.38 7.37 -12.50
N SER A 42 -51.17 7.60 -11.95
CA SER A 42 -49.90 7.11 -12.55
C SER A 42 -48.66 7.21 -11.62
N TRP A 43 -48.20 6.03 -11.18
CA TRP A 43 -46.81 5.53 -10.99
C TRP A 43 -45.63 6.39 -10.41
N TYR A 44 -45.10 5.89 -9.28
CA TYR A 44 -43.72 5.79 -8.73
C TYR A 44 -42.65 6.89 -8.88
N ASN A 45 -41.97 7.12 -7.74
CA ASN A 45 -40.55 7.47 -7.54
C ASN A 45 -39.78 7.95 -8.77
N ARG A 46 -39.69 9.27 -8.91
CA ARG A 46 -38.68 9.91 -9.74
C ARG A 46 -37.67 10.57 -8.80
N ILE A 47 -36.40 10.18 -8.92
CA ILE A 47 -35.28 10.88 -8.28
C ILE A 47 -35.32 12.31 -8.80
N GLY A 48 -35.75 13.24 -7.96
CA GLY A 48 -35.92 14.65 -8.30
C GLY A 48 -34.60 15.39 -8.18
N PHE A 49 -34.03 15.79 -9.31
CA PHE A 49 -33.03 16.85 -9.37
C PHE A 49 -33.71 18.18 -8.99
N LYS A 50 -33.10 18.91 -8.05
CA LYS A 50 -33.64 20.14 -7.44
C LYS A 50 -33.70 21.28 -8.46
N GLY A 51 -34.84 21.97 -8.54
CA GLY A 51 -34.95 23.25 -9.24
C GLY A 51 -36.36 23.64 -9.68
N LEU A 52 -37.23 24.06 -8.75
CA LEU A 52 -38.27 25.07 -9.01
C LEU A 52 -38.93 25.52 -7.69
N MET A 53 -38.87 26.83 -7.41
CA MET A 53 -39.74 27.64 -6.52
C MET A 53 -39.82 27.25 -5.03
N ASP A 54 -39.35 28.12 -4.13
CA ASP A 54 -40.26 28.95 -3.31
C ASP A 54 -39.49 30.08 -2.62
N SER A 55 -40.10 31.27 -2.61
CA SER A 55 -39.68 32.44 -1.84
C SER A 55 -40.23 32.30 -0.42
N ASP A 56 -39.42 32.69 0.57
CA ASP A 56 -39.83 32.98 1.96
C ASP A 56 -40.44 31.84 2.79
N LYS A 57 -39.61 30.94 3.36
CA LYS A 57 -39.93 30.19 4.60
C LYS A 57 -38.67 29.95 5.45
N GLU A 58 -38.87 29.94 6.77
CA GLU A 58 -37.88 29.71 7.84
C GLU A 58 -36.75 28.75 7.46
N GLU A 59 -35.50 29.05 7.86
CA GLU A 59 -34.31 28.23 7.63
C GLU A 59 -34.54 26.77 8.06
N THR A 60 -35.09 25.91 7.21
CA THR A 60 -35.07 24.46 7.41
C THR A 60 -33.85 23.93 6.69
N CYS A 61 -33.04 23.15 7.40
CA CYS A 61 -31.85 22.54 6.83
C CYS A 61 -32.28 21.52 5.76
N GLU A 62 -32.05 21.85 4.48
CA GLU A 62 -32.49 21.01 3.37
C GLU A 62 -31.46 19.93 3.06
N GLN A 63 -31.93 18.69 2.96
CA GLN A 63 -31.10 17.53 2.62
C GLN A 63 -30.82 17.50 1.12
N MET A 64 -29.54 17.50 0.72
CA MET A 64 -29.12 17.64 -0.68
C MET A 64 -29.69 16.55 -1.61
N TYR A 65 -29.65 15.29 -1.16
CA TYR A 65 -30.25 14.14 -1.86
C TYR A 65 -31.44 13.52 -1.09
N GLY A 66 -31.98 14.19 -0.07
CA GLY A 66 -33.08 13.68 0.75
C GLY A 66 -32.75 12.52 1.71
N PHE A 67 -31.55 11.94 1.63
CA PHE A 67 -31.09 10.91 2.57
C PHE A 67 -29.79 11.29 3.30
N LEU A 68 -29.05 12.26 2.77
CA LEU A 68 -27.81 12.72 3.38
C LEU A 68 -28.09 13.72 4.52
N PRO A 69 -27.39 13.58 5.66
CA PRO A 69 -27.56 14.47 6.81
C PRO A 69 -27.15 15.90 6.45
N CYS A 70 -27.79 16.87 7.09
CA CYS A 70 -27.48 18.28 6.94
C CYS A 70 -27.30 18.91 8.34
N SER A 71 -26.50 19.97 8.42
CA SER A 71 -26.22 20.68 9.68
C SER A 71 -26.42 22.19 9.51
N LYS A 72 -26.66 22.88 10.62
CA LYS A 72 -26.61 24.35 10.72
C LYS A 72 -25.46 24.88 11.57
N SER A 73 -24.76 23.98 12.27
CA SER A 73 -23.69 24.32 13.20
C SER A 73 -22.33 24.13 12.56
N ILE A 74 -21.36 24.98 12.90
CA ILE A 74 -19.96 24.89 12.44
C ILE A 74 -19.39 23.49 12.69
N THR A 75 -19.61 22.96 13.90
CA THR A 75 -19.14 21.62 14.30
C THR A 75 -19.83 20.51 13.52
N GLY A 76 -21.11 20.66 13.20
CA GLY A 76 -21.82 19.70 12.37
C GLY A 76 -21.37 19.73 10.91
N HIS A 77 -21.02 20.89 10.33
CA HIS A 77 -20.41 20.93 8.99
C HIS A 77 -19.02 20.26 8.99
N LEU A 78 -18.21 20.50 10.03
CA LEU A 78 -16.93 19.81 10.19
C LEU A 78 -17.10 18.29 10.30
N PHE A 79 -18.09 17.83 11.08
CA PHE A 79 -18.42 16.42 11.18
C PHE A 79 -18.83 15.83 9.82
N LEU A 80 -19.65 16.53 9.05
CA LEU A 80 -20.04 16.12 7.69
C LEU A 80 -18.84 16.02 6.76
N ILE A 81 -17.92 17.00 6.78
CA ILE A 81 -16.67 16.95 6.00
C ILE A 81 -15.90 15.67 6.33
N VAL A 82 -15.66 15.38 7.61
CA VAL A 82 -14.92 14.18 8.04
C VAL A 82 -15.62 12.88 7.59
N VAL A 83 -16.94 12.81 7.69
CA VAL A 83 -17.71 11.63 7.25
C VAL A 83 -17.62 11.46 5.73
N TYR A 84 -17.80 12.54 4.96
CA TYR A 84 -17.69 12.47 3.50
C TYR A 84 -16.28 12.15 3.04
N GLU A 85 -15.26 12.69 3.69
CA GLU A 85 -13.85 12.34 3.47
C GLU A 85 -13.58 10.85 3.72
N TYR A 86 -14.11 10.30 4.82
CA TYR A 86 -14.00 8.88 5.10
C TYR A 86 -14.68 8.01 4.02
N LEU A 87 -15.85 8.42 3.54
CA LEU A 87 -16.55 7.71 2.47
C LEU A 87 -15.82 7.84 1.12
N LEU A 88 -15.25 9.01 0.81
CA LEU A 88 -14.43 9.22 -0.38
C LEU A 88 -13.14 8.40 -0.34
N PHE A 89 -12.52 8.24 0.83
CA PHE A 89 -11.37 7.33 1.01
C PHE A 89 -11.72 5.89 0.62
N HIS A 90 -12.93 5.40 0.97
CA HIS A 90 -13.41 4.10 0.50
C HIS A 90 -13.66 4.08 -1.02
N GLY A 91 -14.24 5.15 -1.57
CA GLY A 91 -14.41 5.30 -3.02
C GLY A 91 -13.07 5.22 -3.78
N GLU A 92 -12.06 5.94 -3.32
CA GLU A 92 -10.69 5.91 -3.85
C GLU A 92 -10.07 4.51 -3.70
N SER A 93 -10.28 3.86 -2.55
CA SER A 93 -9.82 2.47 -2.30
C SER A 93 -10.46 1.47 -3.28
N TYR A 94 -11.74 1.64 -3.63
CA TYR A 94 -12.39 0.81 -4.65
C TYR A 94 -11.85 1.06 -6.04
N VAL A 95 -11.62 2.32 -6.43
CA VAL A 95 -10.97 2.68 -7.70
C VAL A 95 -9.58 2.06 -7.78
N ALA A 96 -8.80 2.17 -6.71
CA ALA A 96 -7.47 1.60 -6.59
C ALA A 96 -7.47 0.06 -6.67
N SER A 97 -8.35 -0.61 -5.91
CA SER A 97 -8.45 -2.07 -5.90
C SER A 97 -8.94 -2.61 -7.25
N GLY A 98 -9.90 -1.93 -7.88
CA GLY A 98 -10.35 -2.21 -9.24
C GLY A 98 -9.20 -2.08 -10.25
N GLY A 99 -8.47 -0.95 -10.20
CA GLY A 99 -7.30 -0.70 -11.04
C GLY A 99 -6.17 -1.72 -10.85
N GLU A 100 -5.86 -2.10 -9.61
CA GLU A 100 -4.86 -3.12 -9.30
C GLU A 100 -5.26 -4.50 -9.84
N ARG A 101 -6.53 -4.87 -9.73
CA ARG A 101 -7.06 -6.12 -10.30
C ARG A 101 -7.00 -6.12 -11.82
N ILE A 102 -7.38 -5.01 -12.46
CA ILE A 102 -7.24 -4.82 -13.92
C ILE A 102 -5.76 -4.99 -14.31
N PHE A 103 -4.84 -4.36 -13.58
CA PHE A 103 -3.41 -4.49 -13.80
C PHE A 103 -2.92 -5.95 -13.66
N LYS A 104 -3.35 -6.66 -12.62
CA LYS A 104 -3.02 -8.08 -12.40
C LYS A 104 -3.53 -8.99 -13.53
N ILE A 105 -4.65 -8.64 -14.17
CA ILE A 105 -5.23 -9.41 -15.28
C ILE A 105 -4.54 -9.09 -16.61
N LEU A 106 -4.29 -7.81 -16.92
CA LEU A 106 -3.57 -7.41 -18.14
C LEU A 106 -2.09 -7.82 -18.12
N GLY A 107 -1.51 -7.99 -16.93
CA GLY A 107 -0.09 -8.26 -16.74
C GLY A 107 0.79 -7.04 -17.02
N PRO A 108 2.12 -7.18 -16.89
CA PRO A 108 3.08 -6.14 -17.23
C PRO A 108 3.09 -5.96 -18.76
N GLY A 109 2.18 -5.11 -19.23
CA GLY A 109 1.99 -4.82 -20.63
C GLY A 109 1.67 -3.35 -20.85
N VAL A 110 1.69 -2.98 -22.13
CA VAL A 110 1.58 -1.63 -22.69
C VAL A 110 0.40 -0.81 -22.12
N PHE A 111 -0.74 -1.45 -21.80
CA PHE A 111 -1.93 -0.76 -21.28
C PHE A 111 -1.96 -0.61 -19.76
N GLY A 112 -1.21 -1.42 -19.01
CA GLY A 112 -1.34 -1.49 -17.55
C GLY A 112 -0.76 -0.28 -16.81
N ALA A 113 0.39 0.24 -17.25
CA ALA A 113 1.07 1.34 -16.55
C ALA A 113 0.34 2.69 -16.70
N SER A 114 0.01 3.06 -17.94
CA SER A 114 -0.69 4.33 -18.21
C SER A 114 -2.09 4.32 -17.63
N ALA A 115 -2.83 3.20 -17.75
CA ALA A 115 -4.15 3.09 -17.14
C ALA A 115 -4.09 3.17 -15.60
N PHE A 116 -3.13 2.52 -14.95
CA PHE A 116 -3.03 2.53 -13.49
C PHE A 116 -2.75 3.93 -12.93
N GLN A 117 -1.89 4.70 -13.59
CA GLN A 117 -1.55 6.05 -13.14
C GLN A 117 -2.70 7.03 -13.37
N VAL A 118 -3.43 6.90 -14.49
CA VAL A 118 -4.66 7.68 -14.75
C VAL A 118 -5.76 7.34 -13.75
N ILE A 119 -5.96 6.06 -13.46
CA ILE A 119 -6.93 5.59 -12.46
C ILE A 119 -6.57 6.15 -11.07
N GLY A 120 -5.28 6.28 -10.77
CA GLY A 120 -4.78 6.84 -9.51
C GLY A 120 -5.04 8.33 -9.32
N SER A 121 -5.01 9.14 -10.39
CA SER A 121 -5.27 10.60 -10.36
C SER A 121 -6.70 10.98 -10.77
N LEU A 122 -7.55 9.99 -11.04
CA LEU A 122 -8.94 10.16 -11.44
C LEU A 122 -9.81 10.81 -10.33
N PRO A 123 -9.65 10.47 -9.03
CA PRO A 123 -10.52 10.98 -7.98
C PRO A 123 -10.50 12.51 -7.88
N GLU A 124 -9.34 13.14 -7.88
CA GLU A 124 -9.21 14.59 -7.77
C GLU A 124 -9.82 15.30 -8.99
N ALA A 125 -9.57 14.76 -10.19
CA ALA A 125 -10.13 15.26 -11.43
C ALA A 125 -11.67 15.13 -11.47
N LEU A 126 -12.21 14.01 -10.98
CA LEU A 126 -13.66 13.77 -10.91
C LEU A 126 -14.34 14.68 -9.89
N ILE A 127 -13.73 14.88 -8.71
CA ILE A 127 -14.28 15.77 -7.69
C ILE A 127 -14.36 17.20 -8.23
N LEU A 128 -13.28 17.69 -8.86
CA LEU A 128 -13.25 19.00 -9.51
C LEU A 128 -14.32 19.12 -10.61
N LEU A 129 -14.42 18.12 -11.49
CA LEU A 129 -15.43 18.06 -12.55
C LEU A 129 -16.86 18.10 -11.99
N ALA A 130 -17.13 17.29 -10.95
CA ALA A 130 -18.43 17.19 -10.32
C ALA A 130 -18.85 18.52 -9.65
N SER A 131 -17.95 19.20 -8.93
CA SER A 131 -18.23 20.56 -8.42
C SER A 131 -18.60 21.52 -9.52
N GLY A 132 -17.83 21.46 -10.61
CA GLY A 132 -17.96 22.40 -11.71
C GLY A 132 -19.22 22.18 -12.53
N LEU A 133 -19.76 20.96 -12.64
CA LEU A 133 -20.93 20.66 -13.46
C LEU A 133 -22.25 20.68 -12.69
N SER A 134 -22.27 20.26 -11.42
CA SER A 134 -23.53 20.08 -10.66
C SER A 134 -24.06 21.39 -10.03
N SER A 135 -23.19 22.39 -9.85
CA SER A 135 -23.54 23.65 -9.16
C SER A 135 -24.37 24.60 -10.02
N SER A 136 -25.27 25.39 -9.40
CA SER A 136 -25.94 26.54 -10.05
C SER A 136 -24.93 27.61 -10.47
N ASP A 137 -25.25 28.43 -11.48
CA ASP A 137 -24.31 29.43 -12.03
C ASP A 137 -23.79 30.43 -10.97
N GLU A 138 -24.59 30.74 -9.96
CA GLU A 138 -24.22 31.66 -8.87
C GLU A 138 -23.21 31.07 -7.87
N ILE A 139 -23.27 29.75 -7.61
CA ILE A 139 -22.41 29.07 -6.61
C ILE A 139 -21.25 28.33 -7.30
N ALA A 140 -21.33 28.11 -8.61
CA ALA A 140 -20.34 27.38 -9.38
C ALA A 140 -18.91 27.94 -9.23
N GLN A 141 -18.75 29.25 -9.12
CA GLN A 141 -17.43 29.87 -8.97
C GLN A 141 -16.77 29.57 -7.62
N GLU A 142 -17.54 29.56 -6.52
CA GLU A 142 -17.05 29.19 -5.18
C GLU A 142 -16.82 27.68 -5.04
N CYS A 143 -17.63 26.84 -5.70
CA CYS A 143 -17.41 25.40 -5.79
C CYS A 143 -16.15 25.05 -6.59
N VAL A 144 -15.92 25.71 -7.73
CA VAL A 144 -14.69 25.54 -8.52
C VAL A 144 -13.47 26.01 -7.72
N LEU A 145 -13.55 27.11 -6.97
CA LEU A 145 -12.48 27.54 -6.06
C LEU A 145 -12.13 26.46 -5.03
N THR A 146 -13.15 25.78 -4.49
CA THR A 146 -12.99 24.65 -3.56
C THR A 146 -12.26 23.48 -4.24
N GLY A 147 -12.64 23.15 -5.48
CA GLY A 147 -11.94 22.14 -6.29
C GLY A 147 -10.49 22.51 -6.65
N VAL A 148 -10.21 23.78 -6.93
CA VAL A 148 -8.84 24.30 -7.12
C VAL A 148 -8.03 24.17 -5.83
N GLY A 149 -8.65 24.41 -4.67
CA GLY A 149 -8.06 24.18 -3.35
C GLY A 149 -7.63 22.73 -3.14
N LEU A 150 -8.49 21.76 -3.47
CA LEU A 150 -8.15 20.33 -3.47
C LEU A 150 -6.97 20.03 -4.39
N LEU A 151 -7.00 20.53 -5.63
CA LEU A 151 -5.95 20.24 -6.61
C LEU A 151 -4.59 20.79 -6.15
N ALA A 152 -4.56 22.05 -5.72
CA ALA A 152 -3.35 22.68 -5.21
C ALA A 152 -2.85 22.00 -3.93
N GLY A 153 -3.76 21.72 -3.00
CA GLY A 153 -3.47 21.06 -1.74
C GLY A 153 -2.87 19.67 -1.92
N SER A 154 -3.40 18.86 -2.84
CA SER A 154 -2.87 17.52 -3.12
C SER A 154 -1.44 17.53 -3.65
N SER A 155 -1.15 18.33 -4.68
CA SER A 155 0.20 18.45 -5.25
C SER A 155 1.20 19.01 -4.23
N ILE A 156 0.80 20.05 -3.48
CA ILE A 156 1.68 20.66 -2.48
C ILE A 156 1.90 19.72 -1.30
N LEU A 157 0.86 19.03 -0.79
CA LEU A 157 0.98 18.03 0.29
C LEU A 157 1.95 16.90 -0.08
N LEU A 158 1.87 16.41 -1.32
CA LEU A 158 2.77 15.38 -1.85
C LEU A 158 4.22 15.85 -1.90
N LEU A 159 4.48 17.04 -2.43
CA LEU A 159 5.85 17.59 -2.58
C LEU A 159 6.47 18.12 -1.28
N THR A 160 5.66 18.35 -0.24
CA THR A 160 6.11 18.96 1.02
C THR A 160 6.11 17.94 2.16
N ILE A 161 4.93 17.62 2.69
CA ILE A 161 4.78 16.78 3.88
C ILE A 161 5.17 15.34 3.56
N ILE A 162 4.63 14.76 2.49
CA ILE A 162 4.86 13.35 2.17
C ILE A 162 6.32 13.15 1.71
N TRP A 163 6.78 13.96 0.76
CA TRP A 163 8.17 13.94 0.29
C TRP A 163 9.19 14.17 1.42
N GLY A 164 8.96 15.16 2.29
CA GLY A 164 9.81 15.43 3.45
C GLY A 164 9.85 14.27 4.44
N THR A 165 8.70 13.64 4.69
CA THR A 165 8.60 12.46 5.56
C THR A 165 9.37 11.27 4.98
N CYS A 166 9.24 11.02 3.66
CA CYS A 166 9.98 9.97 2.97
C CYS A 166 11.49 10.14 3.07
N ILE A 167 12.00 11.38 3.01
CA ILE A 167 13.44 11.64 3.16
C ILE A 167 13.93 11.36 4.58
N ILE A 168 13.17 11.79 5.59
CA ILE A 168 13.54 11.55 6.99
C ILE A 168 13.57 10.05 7.28
N LEU A 169 12.51 9.33 6.91
CA LEU A 169 12.37 7.91 7.21
C LEU A 169 13.29 7.03 6.36
N GLY A 170 13.53 7.42 5.11
CA GLY A 170 14.45 6.75 4.19
C GLY A 170 15.92 7.03 4.45
N SER A 171 16.25 7.98 5.35
CA SER A 171 17.63 8.43 5.58
C SER A 171 18.56 7.32 6.08
N GLN A 172 19.79 7.33 5.54
CA GLN A 172 20.92 6.50 5.92
C GLN A 172 22.16 7.37 6.17
N SER A 173 23.11 6.86 6.96
CA SER A 173 24.39 7.52 7.21
C SER A 173 25.34 7.38 6.01
N PHE A 174 25.91 8.48 5.51
CA PHE A 174 26.84 8.45 4.37
C PHE A 174 28.19 7.75 4.67
N SER A 175 28.48 7.41 5.94
CA SER A 175 29.76 6.84 6.38
C SER A 175 30.00 5.38 5.94
N SER A 176 28.99 4.65 5.45
CA SER A 176 29.12 3.22 5.14
C SER A 176 29.95 2.90 3.90
N HIS A 177 30.36 3.92 3.11
CA HIS A 177 31.20 3.71 1.93
C HIS A 177 32.68 4.05 2.12
N LEU A 178 33.11 4.58 3.27
CA LEU A 178 34.52 4.97 3.47
C LEU A 178 35.26 4.33 4.64
N HIS A 179 34.62 3.68 5.60
CA HIS A 179 35.33 2.88 6.60
C HIS A 179 34.46 1.73 7.11
N SER A 180 34.85 0.49 6.75
CA SER A 180 34.55 -0.68 7.57
C SER A 180 35.30 -0.54 8.89
N ASN A 181 34.60 -0.80 9.99
CA ASN A 181 35.01 -0.77 11.40
C ASN A 181 34.53 0.47 12.14
N PHE A 182 33.35 0.38 12.77
CA PHE A 182 33.20 0.68 14.20
C PHE A 182 31.91 0.04 14.75
N SER A 183 32.05 -0.46 15.97
CA SER A 183 31.12 -1.20 16.83
C SER A 183 29.71 -0.60 16.94
N SER A 184 28.71 -1.48 16.84
CA SER A 184 27.30 -1.21 17.15
C SER A 184 27.10 -0.97 18.65
N ASP A 185 27.16 0.30 19.08
CA ASP A 185 26.71 0.68 20.42
C ASP A 185 25.18 0.78 20.42
N ASN A 186 24.55 -0.27 20.95
CA ASN A 186 23.11 -0.53 20.86
C ASN A 186 22.36 0.26 21.96
N LYS A 187 22.35 1.60 21.88
CA LYS A 187 21.51 2.45 22.75
C LYS A 187 20.13 2.65 22.13
N LYS A 188 19.08 2.20 22.84
CA LYS A 188 17.67 2.47 22.54
C LYS A 188 17.40 3.97 22.66
N HIS A 189 17.60 4.73 21.58
CA HIS A 189 17.17 6.12 21.49
C HIS A 189 15.67 6.22 21.21
N ASN A 190 15.01 7.19 21.84
CA ASN A 190 13.62 7.52 21.56
C ASN A 190 13.46 7.95 20.09
N PRO A 191 12.30 7.69 19.44
CA PRO A 191 12.09 7.99 18.02
C PRO A 191 12.29 9.48 17.67
N LEU A 192 12.03 10.37 18.63
CA LEU A 192 12.19 11.82 18.50
C LEU A 192 13.66 12.26 18.60
N GLU A 193 14.46 11.61 19.43
CA GLU A 193 15.92 11.83 19.49
C GLU A 193 16.62 11.33 18.22
N ARG A 194 16.17 10.19 17.68
CA ARG A 194 16.67 9.65 16.40
C ARG A 194 16.35 10.58 15.23
N LEU A 195 15.20 11.26 15.26
CA LEU A 195 14.80 12.27 14.28
C LEU A 195 15.68 13.53 14.37
N LEU A 196 16.02 13.96 15.59
CA LEU A 196 16.92 15.10 15.84
C LEU A 196 18.37 14.80 15.44
N PHE A 197 18.84 13.57 15.64
CA PHE A 197 20.20 13.16 15.24
C PHE A 197 20.35 12.96 13.72
N SER A 198 19.28 12.55 13.01
CA SER A 198 19.31 12.42 11.55
C SER A 198 19.37 13.77 10.82
N LEU A 199 19.06 14.88 11.51
CA LEU A 199 19.17 16.24 11.00
C LEU A 199 20.63 16.77 10.98
N TRP A 200 21.59 16.05 11.56
CA TRP A 200 23.01 16.43 11.56
C TRP A 200 23.66 16.19 10.18
N PRO A 201 24.55 17.09 9.69
CA PRO A 201 25.30 16.86 8.45
C PRO A 201 26.01 15.49 8.47
N GLY A 202 25.63 14.60 7.54
CA GLY A 202 26.12 13.21 7.47
C GLY A 202 25.06 12.15 7.21
N HIS A 203 23.76 12.51 7.24
CA HIS A 203 22.64 11.62 6.89
C HIS A 203 21.84 12.15 5.69
N GLY A 204 21.33 11.24 4.86
CA GLY A 204 20.48 11.60 3.74
C GLY A 204 19.99 10.38 2.96
N VAL A 205 19.28 10.66 1.87
CA VAL A 205 18.76 9.66 0.94
C VAL A 205 19.51 9.79 -0.37
N VAL A 206 20.09 8.69 -0.83
CA VAL A 206 20.61 8.59 -2.19
C VAL A 206 19.49 8.07 -3.08
N THR A 207 19.34 8.67 -4.25
CA THR A 207 18.38 8.27 -5.27
C THR A 207 19.08 7.97 -6.58
N ASP A 208 18.44 7.16 -7.40
CA ASP A 208 18.97 6.80 -8.70
C ASP A 208 18.73 7.90 -9.77
N LEU A 209 19.46 7.81 -10.88
CA LEU A 209 19.38 8.78 -11.98
C LEU A 209 17.99 8.90 -12.61
N GLY A 210 17.20 7.83 -12.67
CA GLY A 210 15.87 7.90 -13.28
C GLY A 210 14.80 8.50 -12.36
N THR A 211 15.02 8.51 -11.04
CA THR A 211 14.22 9.36 -10.13
C THR A 211 14.40 10.84 -10.49
N SER A 212 15.64 11.26 -10.75
CA SER A 212 15.95 12.61 -11.23
C SER A 212 15.40 12.89 -12.64
N TYR A 213 15.35 11.87 -13.51
CA TYR A 213 14.66 12.01 -14.79
C TYR A 213 13.15 12.20 -14.62
N THR A 214 12.53 11.51 -13.66
CA THR A 214 11.09 11.65 -13.39
C THR A 214 10.75 13.03 -12.83
N SER A 215 11.61 13.61 -11.98
CA SER A 215 11.42 14.99 -11.52
C SER A 215 11.55 16.01 -12.66
N ARG A 216 12.38 15.74 -13.68
CA ARG A 216 12.44 16.59 -14.89
C ARG A 216 11.15 16.52 -15.69
N ILE A 217 10.54 15.33 -15.79
CA ILE A 217 9.21 15.20 -16.41
C ILE A 217 8.17 15.97 -15.59
N MET A 218 8.21 15.87 -14.25
CA MET A 218 7.34 16.67 -13.39
C MET A 218 7.50 18.17 -13.62
N LEU A 219 8.72 18.67 -13.80
CA LEU A 219 8.98 20.08 -14.14
C LEU A 219 8.33 20.51 -15.47
N LEU A 220 8.09 19.60 -16.42
CA LEU A 220 7.35 19.96 -17.64
C LEU A 220 5.91 20.39 -17.34
N SER A 221 5.32 19.95 -16.23
CA SER A 221 3.99 20.41 -15.79
C SER A 221 3.95 21.88 -15.41
N VAL A 222 5.11 22.50 -15.14
CA VAL A 222 5.22 23.94 -14.87
C VAL A 222 4.93 24.77 -16.11
N ILE A 223 5.15 24.25 -17.32
CA ILE A 223 4.99 25.03 -18.56
C ILE A 223 3.53 25.49 -18.76
N PRO A 224 2.50 24.61 -18.74
CA PRO A 224 1.12 25.06 -18.83
C PRO A 224 0.68 25.96 -17.66
N LEU A 225 1.21 25.71 -16.45
CA LEU A 225 0.96 26.56 -15.28
C LEU A 225 1.55 27.97 -15.45
N VAL A 226 2.70 28.12 -16.10
CA VAL A 226 3.27 29.43 -16.46
C VAL A 226 2.44 30.10 -17.54
N MET A 227 2.00 29.35 -18.57
CA MET A 227 1.26 29.90 -19.70
C MET A 227 -0.02 30.63 -19.28
N ILE A 228 -0.78 30.05 -18.34
CA ILE A 228 -2.02 30.69 -17.86
C ILE A 228 -1.75 31.95 -17.01
N GLN A 229 -0.54 32.10 -16.46
CA GLN A 229 -0.14 33.24 -15.62
C GLN A 229 0.46 34.41 -16.41
N ILE A 230 0.80 34.23 -17.68
CA ILE A 230 1.40 35.25 -18.56
C ILE A 230 0.64 36.60 -18.51
N PRO A 231 -0.71 36.65 -18.57
CA PRO A 231 -1.43 37.93 -18.55
C PRO A 231 -1.16 38.78 -17.31
N ARG A 232 -1.07 38.14 -16.13
CA ARG A 232 -0.75 38.80 -14.86
C ARG A 232 0.69 39.30 -14.81
N ILE A 233 1.63 38.55 -15.38
CA ILE A 233 3.06 38.91 -15.39
C ILE A 233 3.31 40.17 -16.24
N PHE A 234 2.65 40.29 -17.39
CA PHE A 234 2.89 41.39 -18.33
C PHE A 234 1.99 42.61 -18.15
N HIS A 235 1.17 42.67 -17.08
CA HIS A 235 0.32 43.81 -16.73
C HIS A 235 -0.51 44.36 -17.91
N ARG A 236 -0.91 43.50 -18.85
CA ARG A 236 -1.66 43.92 -20.04
C ARG A 236 -3.13 43.89 -19.68
N SER A 237 -3.80 45.06 -19.72
CA SER A 237 -5.23 45.18 -19.42
C SER A 237 -6.02 44.10 -20.13
N TYR A 238 -6.72 43.32 -19.32
CA TYR A 238 -7.63 42.25 -19.69
C TYR A 238 -8.68 42.78 -20.68
N ALA A 239 -8.57 42.38 -21.94
CA ALA A 239 -9.51 42.65 -23.03
C ALA A 239 -9.63 41.35 -23.87
N PRO A 240 -10.53 41.23 -24.87
CA PRO A 240 -11.50 40.13 -25.13
C PRO A 240 -10.95 38.73 -25.49
N GLY A 241 -9.68 38.44 -25.22
CA GLY A 241 -8.96 37.20 -25.54
C GLY A 241 -8.75 36.24 -24.37
N GLU A 242 -9.41 36.42 -23.21
CA GLU A 242 -9.32 35.49 -22.06
C GLU A 242 -9.66 34.06 -22.47
N GLY A 243 -10.79 33.88 -23.16
CA GLY A 243 -11.22 32.57 -23.65
C GLY A 243 -10.22 31.96 -24.63
N THR A 244 -9.52 32.78 -25.42
CA THR A 244 -8.50 32.30 -26.36
C THR A 244 -7.25 31.81 -25.64
N LEU A 245 -6.78 32.51 -24.60
CA LEU A 245 -5.64 32.08 -23.78
C LEU A 245 -5.94 30.81 -22.97
N VAL A 246 -7.14 30.72 -22.38
CA VAL A 246 -7.64 29.51 -21.71
C VAL A 246 -7.68 28.34 -22.68
N LEU A 247 -8.21 28.53 -23.89
CA LEU A 247 -8.29 27.50 -24.93
C LEU A 247 -6.90 27.05 -25.41
N ILE A 248 -5.98 27.99 -25.66
CA ILE A 248 -4.59 27.66 -26.04
C ILE A 248 -3.92 26.83 -24.94
N THR A 249 -4.06 27.24 -23.68
CA THR A 249 -3.46 26.53 -22.55
C THR A 249 -4.11 25.15 -22.34
N LEU A 250 -5.41 25.02 -22.60
CA LEU A 250 -6.12 23.74 -22.58
C LEU A 250 -5.57 22.78 -23.63
N VAL A 251 -5.42 23.25 -24.88
CA VAL A 251 -4.84 22.44 -25.97
C VAL A 251 -3.42 22.01 -25.63
N VAL A 252 -2.60 22.92 -25.10
CA VAL A 252 -1.24 22.60 -24.66
C VAL A 252 -1.25 21.55 -23.54
N SER A 253 -2.11 21.70 -22.53
CA SER A 253 -2.23 20.75 -21.41
C SER A 253 -2.63 19.35 -21.90
N ILE A 254 -3.59 19.26 -22.83
CA ILE A 254 -3.99 18.00 -23.46
C ILE A 254 -2.84 17.40 -24.28
N MET A 255 -2.07 18.21 -25.01
CA MET A 255 -0.89 17.74 -25.72
C MET A 255 0.17 17.17 -24.77
N PHE A 256 0.47 17.85 -23.66
CA PHE A 256 1.38 17.33 -22.64
C PHE A 256 0.88 16.01 -22.02
N LEU A 257 -0.42 15.90 -21.75
CA LEU A 257 -1.04 14.68 -21.24
C LEU A 257 -0.89 13.51 -22.24
N LEU A 258 -1.18 13.74 -23.52
CA LEU A 258 -1.03 12.72 -24.56
C LEU A 258 0.44 12.36 -24.80
N CYS A 259 1.35 13.34 -24.81
CA CYS A 259 2.78 13.12 -24.90
C CYS A 259 3.30 12.32 -23.69
N TYR A 260 2.80 12.58 -22.49
CA TYR A 260 3.14 11.81 -21.30
C TYR A 260 2.65 10.36 -21.39
N PHE A 261 1.42 10.14 -21.86
CA PHE A 261 0.91 8.78 -22.10
C PHE A 261 1.68 8.06 -23.19
N PHE A 262 2.06 8.76 -24.25
CA PHE A 262 2.92 8.21 -25.30
C PHE A 262 4.31 7.89 -24.77
N TYR A 263 4.92 8.78 -23.99
CA TYR A 263 6.19 8.51 -23.32
C TYR A 263 6.11 7.28 -22.41
N GLN A 264 5.04 7.16 -21.61
CA GLN A 264 4.81 6.02 -20.73
C GLN A 264 4.56 4.71 -21.51
N PHE A 265 3.97 4.83 -22.70
CA PHE A 265 3.78 3.71 -23.63
C PHE A 265 5.12 3.17 -24.16
N PHE A 266 6.07 4.04 -24.51
CA PHE A 266 7.36 3.65 -25.10
C PHE A 266 8.48 3.38 -24.07
N GLN A 267 8.42 4.00 -22.89
CA GLN A 267 9.36 3.76 -21.81
C GLN A 267 8.65 3.20 -20.56
N PRO A 268 8.35 1.88 -20.53
CA PRO A 268 7.80 1.21 -19.36
C PRO A 268 8.89 0.97 -18.29
N TRP A 269 9.73 1.96 -18.01
CA TRP A 269 10.84 1.82 -17.06
C TRP A 269 10.34 1.63 -15.62
N ILE A 270 9.19 2.24 -15.26
CA ILE A 270 8.50 1.99 -13.99
C ILE A 270 8.02 0.53 -13.89
N GLN A 271 7.65 -0.09 -15.03
CA GLN A 271 7.31 -1.51 -15.10
C GLN A 271 8.57 -2.36 -15.00
N ARG A 272 9.66 -2.02 -15.69
CA ARG A 272 10.93 -2.79 -15.62
C ARG A 272 11.48 -2.85 -14.20
N ARG A 273 11.25 -1.81 -13.37
CA ARG A 273 11.66 -1.77 -11.96
C ARG A 273 10.77 -2.56 -11.00
N ARG A 274 9.45 -2.54 -11.21
CA ARG A 274 8.51 -3.41 -10.48
C ARG A 274 8.62 -4.87 -10.95
N LEU A 275 9.05 -5.07 -12.21
CA LEU A 275 9.24 -6.37 -12.83
C LEU A 275 10.62 -6.98 -12.54
N LEU A 276 11.72 -6.24 -12.38
CA LEU A 276 13.05 -6.83 -12.15
C LEU A 276 13.10 -7.71 -10.88
N TYR A 277 12.38 -7.30 -9.83
CA TYR A 277 12.19 -8.11 -8.62
C TYR A 277 11.36 -9.36 -8.86
N ILE A 278 10.39 -9.28 -9.76
CA ILE A 278 9.43 -10.34 -10.10
C ILE A 278 9.96 -11.22 -11.26
N LYS A 279 10.93 -10.74 -12.05
CA LYS A 279 11.48 -11.36 -13.27
C LYS A 279 12.46 -12.44 -12.89
N HIS A 280 13.43 -12.18 -12.01
CA HIS A 280 14.32 -13.25 -11.51
C HIS A 280 13.49 -14.33 -10.82
N GLU A 281 12.57 -13.95 -9.95
CA GLU A 281 11.73 -14.92 -9.24
C GLU A 281 10.84 -15.75 -10.18
N HIS A 282 10.14 -15.14 -11.14
CA HIS A 282 9.37 -15.90 -12.13
C HIS A 282 10.23 -16.73 -13.08
N LEU A 283 11.41 -16.26 -13.46
CA LEU A 283 12.33 -17.02 -14.30
C LEU A 283 12.80 -18.26 -13.55
N VAL A 284 13.23 -18.13 -12.29
CA VAL A 284 13.61 -19.26 -11.43
C VAL A 284 12.45 -20.24 -11.29
N VAL A 285 11.24 -19.76 -11.00
CA VAL A 285 10.05 -20.62 -10.85
C VAL A 285 9.66 -21.31 -12.17
N ASP A 286 9.73 -20.61 -13.31
CA ASP A 286 9.45 -21.18 -14.63
C ASP A 286 10.50 -22.26 -15.00
N ILE A 287 11.77 -22.03 -14.69
CA ILE A 287 12.87 -23.00 -14.87
C ILE A 287 12.64 -24.22 -13.97
N LEU A 288 12.44 -24.03 -12.67
CA LEU A 288 12.18 -25.11 -11.71
C LEU A 288 10.97 -25.95 -12.11
N LYS A 289 9.90 -25.30 -12.57
CA LYS A 289 8.69 -25.99 -13.06
C LYS A 289 8.94 -26.79 -14.33
N HIS A 290 9.71 -26.25 -15.27
CA HIS A 290 10.06 -26.98 -16.48
C HIS A 290 10.89 -28.21 -16.12
N LEU A 291 11.93 -28.02 -15.30
CA LEU A 291 12.77 -29.11 -14.81
C LEU A 291 11.97 -30.19 -14.11
N GLN A 292 11.06 -29.81 -13.20
CA GLN A 292 10.20 -30.78 -12.53
C GLN A 292 9.28 -31.58 -13.46
N ASN A 293 8.83 -30.98 -14.57
CA ASN A 293 7.99 -31.68 -15.55
C ASN A 293 8.81 -32.56 -16.50
N GLU A 294 10.06 -32.19 -16.79
CA GLU A 294 10.98 -32.99 -17.63
C GLU A 294 11.62 -34.15 -16.85
N THR A 295 11.92 -33.95 -15.56
CA THR A 295 12.51 -35.01 -14.75
C THR A 295 11.54 -36.12 -14.45
N MET A 296 11.98 -37.38 -14.59
CA MET A 296 11.24 -38.55 -14.10
C MET A 296 11.22 -38.67 -12.55
N GLY A 297 11.65 -37.65 -11.81
CA GLY A 297 11.71 -37.63 -10.34
C GLY A 297 11.31 -36.27 -9.76
N LYS A 298 11.00 -36.21 -8.45
CA LYS A 298 10.66 -34.94 -7.79
C LYS A 298 11.94 -34.18 -7.42
N LEU A 299 11.99 -32.87 -7.74
CA LEU A 299 13.08 -31.96 -7.33
C LEU A 299 13.21 -31.84 -5.80
N LEU A 300 12.12 -32.08 -5.08
CA LEU A 300 12.10 -32.18 -3.62
C LEU A 300 11.86 -33.63 -3.21
N THR A 301 12.53 -34.07 -2.15
CA THR A 301 12.22 -35.32 -1.47
C THR A 301 10.84 -35.22 -0.80
N ASP A 302 10.29 -36.37 -0.38
CA ASP A 302 9.03 -36.37 0.40
C ASP A 302 9.18 -35.63 1.74
N ASN A 303 10.43 -35.42 2.20
CA ASN A 303 10.76 -34.62 3.38
C ASN A 303 10.86 -33.11 3.11
N GLY A 304 10.61 -32.64 1.88
CA GLY A 304 10.67 -31.23 1.50
C GLY A 304 12.07 -30.66 1.32
N SER A 305 13.13 -31.49 1.40
CA SER A 305 14.51 -31.10 1.12
C SER A 305 14.85 -31.25 -0.38
N PRO A 306 15.81 -30.47 -0.92
CA PRO A 306 16.28 -30.63 -2.29
C PRO A 306 16.77 -32.06 -2.57
N ASN A 307 16.29 -32.66 -3.65
CA ASN A 307 16.65 -34.01 -4.04
C ASN A 307 17.95 -34.00 -4.86
N VAL A 308 19.07 -34.03 -4.16
CA VAL A 308 20.42 -33.91 -4.74
C VAL A 308 20.69 -34.95 -5.83
N SER A 309 20.17 -36.18 -5.70
CA SER A 309 20.38 -37.23 -6.71
C SER A 309 19.63 -36.93 -8.01
N THR A 310 18.43 -36.33 -7.92
CA THR A 310 17.65 -35.91 -9.10
C THR A 310 18.28 -34.68 -9.76
N ILE A 311 18.80 -33.74 -8.98
CA ILE A 311 19.51 -32.56 -9.49
C ILE A 311 20.83 -32.96 -10.17
N ARG A 312 21.55 -33.93 -9.62
CA ARG A 312 22.78 -34.47 -10.24
C ARG A 312 22.50 -35.14 -11.58
N ARG A 313 21.42 -35.93 -11.67
CA ARG A 313 20.98 -36.54 -12.94
C ARG A 313 20.57 -35.49 -13.98
N LEU A 314 19.92 -34.41 -13.54
CA LEU A 314 19.55 -33.27 -14.40
C LEU A 314 20.77 -32.62 -15.07
N PHE A 315 21.87 -32.48 -14.33
CA PHE A 315 23.11 -31.97 -14.89
C PHE A 315 23.65 -32.90 -15.98
N GLU A 316 23.70 -34.21 -15.71
CA GLU A 316 24.17 -35.22 -16.67
C GLU A 316 23.29 -35.30 -17.94
N GLU A 317 22.00 -35.00 -17.83
CA GLU A 317 21.08 -34.95 -18.97
C GLU A 317 21.24 -33.70 -19.84
N LYS A 318 21.75 -32.59 -19.27
CA LYS A 318 21.89 -31.30 -19.94
C LYS A 318 23.31 -30.98 -20.43
N ASP A 319 24.31 -31.67 -19.89
CA ASP A 319 25.67 -31.75 -20.42
C ASP A 319 25.66 -32.54 -21.73
N HIS A 320 25.60 -31.82 -22.87
CA HIS A 320 25.38 -32.44 -24.18
C HIS A 320 26.67 -33.00 -24.79
N ASP A 321 27.81 -32.40 -24.47
CA ASP A 321 29.11 -32.84 -24.98
C ASP A 321 29.85 -33.79 -24.01
N GLY A 322 29.34 -33.95 -22.79
CA GLY A 322 29.82 -34.91 -21.79
C GLY A 322 31.11 -34.46 -21.12
N ASP A 323 31.44 -33.17 -21.18
CA ASP A 323 32.67 -32.60 -20.63
C ASP A 323 32.60 -32.33 -19.11
N LYS A 324 31.46 -32.64 -18.48
CA LYS A 324 31.15 -32.48 -17.05
C LYS A 324 31.09 -31.02 -16.59
N VAL A 325 30.94 -30.07 -17.51
CA VAL A 325 30.62 -28.68 -17.22
C VAL A 325 29.44 -28.23 -18.06
N ILE A 326 28.69 -27.21 -17.60
CA ILE A 326 27.69 -26.56 -18.44
C ILE A 326 28.29 -25.25 -18.93
N SER A 327 28.55 -25.20 -20.23
CA SER A 327 29.04 -24.00 -20.90
C SER A 327 27.93 -22.96 -21.11
N PHE A 328 28.31 -21.71 -21.38
CA PHE A 328 27.36 -20.65 -21.75
C PHE A 328 26.45 -21.05 -22.93
N SER A 329 26.98 -21.81 -23.89
CA SER A 329 26.23 -22.27 -25.06
C SER A 329 25.17 -23.31 -24.70
N GLU A 330 25.52 -24.26 -23.83
CA GLU A 330 24.59 -25.30 -23.35
C GLU A 330 23.52 -24.71 -22.43
N LEU A 331 23.90 -23.79 -21.54
CA LEU A 331 22.94 -23.03 -20.73
C LEU A 331 21.98 -22.23 -21.62
N LYS A 332 22.49 -21.60 -22.69
CA LYS A 332 21.66 -20.86 -23.66
C LYS A 332 20.70 -21.79 -24.41
N GLU A 333 21.14 -23.00 -24.77
CA GLU A 333 20.29 -23.99 -25.42
C GLU A 333 19.21 -24.51 -24.46
N PHE A 334 19.58 -24.85 -23.23
CA PHE A 334 18.65 -25.23 -22.17
C PHE A 334 17.57 -24.16 -21.94
N LEU A 335 17.96 -22.89 -21.80
CA LEU A 335 17.02 -21.78 -21.64
C LEU A 335 16.13 -21.56 -22.88
N ARG A 336 16.56 -22.01 -24.06
CA ARG A 336 15.75 -21.93 -25.30
C ARG A 336 14.68 -23.02 -25.36
N GLU A 337 14.95 -24.20 -24.78
CA GLU A 337 13.98 -25.30 -24.67
C GLU A 337 12.82 -24.94 -23.75
N ILE A 338 13.11 -24.21 -22.68
CA ILE A 338 12.12 -23.60 -21.79
C ILE A 338 11.35 -22.56 -22.61
N LYS A 339 10.21 -22.97 -23.20
CA LYS A 339 9.29 -22.08 -23.93
C LYS A 339 8.75 -21.00 -22.99
N PHE A 340 9.51 -19.93 -22.79
CA PHE A 340 9.07 -18.75 -22.08
C PHE A 340 7.79 -18.25 -22.73
N ARG A 341 6.68 -18.38 -22.02
CA ARG A 341 5.38 -17.99 -22.54
C ARG A 341 5.38 -16.47 -22.63
N LYS A 342 5.62 -15.97 -23.86
CA LYS A 342 5.44 -14.56 -24.27
C LYS A 342 6.58 -13.58 -23.98
N LEU A 343 7.83 -14.04 -23.96
CA LEU A 343 8.96 -13.18 -24.35
C LEU A 343 9.62 -13.78 -25.58
N GLN A 344 9.58 -13.06 -26.71
CA GLN A 344 10.68 -13.18 -27.66
C GLN A 344 11.92 -12.60 -26.97
N SER A 345 12.53 -13.33 -26.04
CA SER A 345 13.81 -12.92 -25.48
C SER A 345 14.90 -13.59 -26.29
N LYS A 346 15.42 -12.82 -27.22
CA LYS A 346 16.70 -13.06 -27.88
C LYS A 346 17.82 -12.43 -27.03
N ASP A 347 17.72 -12.49 -25.70
CA ASP A 347 18.62 -11.74 -24.81
C ASP A 347 19.71 -12.65 -24.24
N GLU A 348 20.91 -12.53 -24.81
CA GLU A 348 22.16 -13.04 -24.25
C GLU A 348 22.40 -12.53 -22.81
N ASN A 349 21.75 -11.42 -22.44
CA ASN A 349 21.77 -10.84 -21.10
C ASN A 349 21.14 -11.75 -20.02
N THR A 350 20.09 -12.53 -20.35
CA THR A 350 19.45 -13.42 -19.34
C THR A 350 20.31 -14.64 -19.06
N THR A 351 20.95 -15.20 -20.09
CA THR A 351 21.93 -16.30 -19.93
C THR A 351 23.13 -15.85 -19.12
N ALA A 352 23.64 -14.63 -19.36
CA ALA A 352 24.75 -14.08 -18.60
C ALA A 352 24.41 -13.80 -17.12
N GLU A 353 23.17 -13.36 -16.83
CA GLU A 353 22.67 -13.17 -15.46
C GLU A 353 22.58 -14.50 -14.71
N ILE A 354 22.03 -15.56 -15.33
CA ILE A 354 21.93 -16.89 -14.72
C ILE A 354 23.31 -17.54 -14.56
N MET A 355 24.20 -17.38 -15.56
CA MET A 355 25.57 -17.89 -15.50
C MET A 355 26.28 -17.35 -14.26
N LYS A 356 26.25 -16.03 -14.04
CA LYS A 356 26.84 -15.39 -12.85
C LYS A 356 26.28 -15.83 -11.51
N GLU A 357 25.07 -16.38 -11.48
CA GLU A 357 24.43 -16.80 -10.24
C GLU A 357 24.85 -18.22 -9.83
N PHE A 358 25.21 -19.04 -10.82
CA PHE A 358 25.65 -20.43 -10.66
C PHE A 358 27.18 -20.54 -10.59
N ASP A 359 27.88 -19.78 -11.44
CA ASP A 359 29.34 -19.71 -11.52
C ASP A 359 29.88 -18.91 -10.33
N ILE A 360 30.34 -19.63 -9.30
CA ILE A 360 30.80 -19.04 -8.03
C ILE A 360 32.24 -18.55 -8.17
N ASP A 361 33.07 -19.27 -8.94
CA ASP A 361 34.48 -18.96 -9.11
C ASP A 361 34.78 -18.03 -10.31
N ASN A 362 33.77 -17.69 -11.10
CA ASN A 362 33.79 -16.82 -12.28
C ASN A 362 34.67 -17.37 -13.42
N ASP A 363 34.71 -18.68 -13.62
CA ASP A 363 35.46 -19.33 -14.70
C ASP A 363 34.67 -19.44 -16.02
N GLU A 364 33.46 -18.87 -16.06
CA GLU A 364 32.49 -18.89 -17.16
C GLU A 364 31.95 -20.29 -17.49
N LYS A 365 32.09 -21.23 -16.55
CA LYS A 365 31.56 -22.59 -16.64
C LYS A 365 30.80 -22.92 -15.36
N ILE A 366 29.83 -23.83 -15.46
CA ILE A 366 29.10 -24.30 -14.28
C ILE A 366 29.50 -25.75 -14.05
N THR A 367 30.22 -26.00 -12.96
CA THR A 367 30.55 -27.35 -12.51
C THR A 367 29.32 -28.04 -11.89
N MET A 368 29.39 -29.36 -11.76
CA MET A 368 28.32 -30.15 -11.12
C MET A 368 27.97 -29.66 -9.70
N ASP A 369 28.97 -29.32 -8.89
CA ASP A 369 28.74 -28.90 -7.51
C ASP A 369 28.17 -27.47 -7.45
N GLU A 370 28.59 -26.59 -8.35
CA GLU A 370 27.99 -25.26 -8.53
C GLU A 370 26.55 -25.35 -9.00
N PHE A 371 26.24 -26.27 -9.92
CA PHE A 371 24.88 -26.52 -10.36
C PHE A 371 23.98 -27.02 -9.23
N VAL A 372 24.46 -27.98 -8.44
CA VAL A 372 23.72 -28.50 -7.28
C VAL A 372 23.50 -27.42 -6.23
N ASN A 373 24.53 -26.62 -5.93
CA ASN A 373 24.43 -25.53 -4.96
C ASN A 373 23.50 -24.41 -5.45
N GLY A 374 23.59 -24.00 -6.71
CA GLY A 374 22.73 -23.01 -7.34
C GLY A 374 21.26 -23.45 -7.33
N MET A 375 20.98 -24.70 -7.71
CA MET A 375 19.63 -25.27 -7.69
C MET A 375 19.07 -25.40 -6.27
N THR A 376 19.91 -25.79 -5.30
CA THR A 376 19.51 -25.87 -3.89
C THR A 376 19.17 -24.48 -3.35
N LYS A 377 20.03 -23.49 -3.61
CA LYS A 377 19.80 -22.09 -3.26
C LYS A 377 18.52 -21.55 -3.88
N TRP A 378 18.26 -21.81 -5.16
CA TRP A 378 17.02 -21.41 -5.82
C TRP A 378 15.77 -22.03 -5.20
N LEU A 379 15.82 -23.30 -4.83
CA LEU A 379 14.72 -23.96 -4.13
C LEU A 379 14.47 -23.34 -2.75
N ASP A 380 15.53 -23.03 -2.01
CA ASP A 380 15.43 -22.41 -0.68
C ASP A 380 14.98 -20.96 -0.76
N ASP A 381 15.53 -20.17 -1.68
CA ASP A 381 15.08 -18.79 -1.98
C ASP A 381 13.60 -18.77 -2.39
N THR A 382 13.11 -19.79 -3.11
CA THR A 382 11.69 -19.91 -3.47
C THR A 382 10.82 -20.25 -2.26
N LYS A 383 11.27 -21.12 -1.34
CA LYS A 383 10.58 -21.38 -0.06
C LYS A 383 10.50 -20.11 0.79
N ASP A 384 11.61 -19.36 0.85
CA ASP A 384 11.74 -18.10 1.56
C ASP A 384 10.86 -17.00 0.96
N ALA A 385 10.83 -16.92 -0.37
CA ALA A 385 9.98 -16.01 -1.09
C ALA A 385 8.51 -16.31 -0.79
N MET A 386 8.10 -17.59 -0.79
CA MET A 386 6.73 -17.98 -0.44
C MET A 386 6.32 -17.54 0.97
N ASN A 387 7.26 -17.50 1.92
CA ASN A 387 7.02 -16.97 3.28
C ASN A 387 6.88 -15.42 3.32
N LYS A 388 7.31 -14.69 2.29
CA LYS A 388 7.34 -13.21 2.22
C LYS A 388 6.17 -12.68 1.36
N ARG A 389 5.32 -11.84 1.97
CA ARG A 389 3.93 -11.45 1.61
C ARG A 389 3.67 -10.69 0.27
N TYR A 390 4.43 -10.84 -0.82
CA TYR A 390 4.23 -10.01 -2.03
C TYR A 390 4.34 -10.75 -3.37
N HIS A 391 3.33 -11.55 -3.74
CA HIS A 391 3.34 -12.31 -4.99
C HIS A 391 2.15 -12.06 -5.91
N SER A 392 2.41 -12.15 -7.22
CA SER A 392 1.34 -12.25 -8.21
C SER A 392 0.61 -13.59 -8.03
N VAL A 393 -0.72 -13.58 -8.19
CA VAL A 393 -1.58 -14.79 -8.03
C VAL A 393 -1.10 -15.95 -8.92
N LYS A 394 -0.49 -15.62 -10.06
CA LYS A 394 0.08 -16.60 -10.99
C LYS A 394 1.43 -17.15 -10.51
N SER A 395 2.32 -16.30 -9.98
CA SER A 395 3.62 -16.76 -9.38
C SER A 395 3.37 -17.77 -8.29
N LEU A 396 2.41 -17.47 -7.43
CA LEU A 396 2.08 -18.28 -6.27
C LEU A 396 1.54 -19.66 -6.67
N LYS A 397 0.76 -19.74 -7.76
CA LYS A 397 0.33 -21.02 -8.36
C LYS A 397 1.51 -21.85 -8.85
N ASP A 398 2.43 -21.23 -9.58
CA ASP A 398 3.57 -21.94 -10.17
C ASP A 398 4.56 -22.39 -9.07
N MET A 399 4.79 -21.56 -8.05
CA MET A 399 5.53 -21.93 -6.82
C MET A 399 4.84 -23.07 -6.04
N TYR A 400 3.51 -23.03 -5.88
CA TYR A 400 2.75 -24.06 -5.18
C TYR A 400 2.89 -25.43 -5.86
N GLN A 401 2.93 -25.48 -7.19
CA GLN A 401 3.14 -26.74 -7.92
C GLN A 401 4.52 -27.33 -7.66
N VAL A 402 5.55 -26.48 -7.56
CA VAL A 402 6.93 -26.91 -7.30
C VAL A 402 7.13 -27.35 -5.86
N LEU A 403 6.63 -26.56 -4.92
CA LEU A 403 6.83 -26.77 -3.48
C LEU A 403 5.77 -27.66 -2.82
N LYS A 404 4.84 -28.26 -3.59
CA LYS A 404 3.73 -29.08 -3.04
C LYS A 404 4.16 -30.08 -1.96
N PRO A 405 5.26 -30.86 -2.11
CA PRO A 405 5.69 -31.80 -1.06
C PRO A 405 6.09 -31.11 0.24
N TRP A 406 6.82 -30.00 0.15
CA TRP A 406 7.24 -29.20 1.31
C TRP A 406 6.04 -28.55 2.01
N ILE A 407 5.09 -28.00 1.24
CA ILE A 407 3.87 -27.39 1.78
C ILE A 407 3.03 -28.42 2.54
N GLN A 408 2.86 -29.61 1.96
CA GLN A 408 2.09 -30.69 2.57
C GLN A 408 2.73 -31.15 3.88
N LYS A 409 4.05 -31.34 3.90
CA LYS A 409 4.78 -31.67 5.14
C LYS A 409 4.65 -30.59 6.20
N LYS A 410 4.82 -29.31 5.84
CA LYS A 410 4.66 -28.18 6.78
C LYS A 410 3.23 -28.10 7.33
N ARG A 411 2.22 -28.49 6.54
CA ARG A 411 0.82 -28.60 6.99
C ARG A 411 0.65 -29.74 8.00
N GLU A 412 1.19 -30.91 7.71
CA GLU A 412 1.14 -32.08 8.61
C GLU A 412 1.83 -31.80 9.94
N GLU A 413 2.99 -31.15 9.91
CA GLU A 413 3.72 -30.69 11.10
C GLU A 413 2.91 -29.71 11.95
N ARG A 414 2.19 -28.78 11.31
CA ARG A 414 1.34 -27.80 12.01
C ARG A 414 0.08 -28.41 12.60
N GLU A 415 -0.59 -29.30 11.87
CA GLU A 415 -1.77 -30.02 12.38
C GLU A 415 -1.37 -30.95 13.54
N MET A 416 -0.19 -31.57 13.47
CA MET A 416 0.37 -32.29 14.61
C MET A 416 0.56 -31.36 15.80
N MET A 417 1.22 -30.20 15.61
CA MET A 417 1.50 -29.25 16.69
C MET A 417 0.23 -28.67 17.33
N LYS A 418 -0.84 -28.43 16.55
CA LYS A 418 -2.15 -27.98 17.05
C LYS A 418 -2.77 -28.94 18.07
N HIS A 419 -2.51 -30.24 17.95
CA HIS A 419 -3.01 -31.25 18.88
C HIS A 419 -1.99 -31.59 19.98
N LEU A 420 -0.69 -31.55 19.65
CA LEU A 420 0.39 -31.86 20.56
C LEU A 420 0.50 -30.84 21.70
N ILE A 421 0.44 -29.54 21.41
CA ILE A 421 0.59 -28.47 22.41
C ILE A 421 -0.49 -28.56 23.50
N PRO A 422 -1.80 -28.66 23.18
CA PRO A 422 -2.84 -28.82 24.19
C PRO A 422 -2.66 -30.07 25.05
N ASP A 423 -2.35 -31.22 24.45
CA ASP A 423 -2.15 -32.48 25.18
C ASP A 423 -0.97 -32.38 26.17
N ILE A 424 0.12 -31.69 25.77
CA ILE A 424 1.25 -31.40 26.65
C ILE A 424 0.84 -30.45 27.77
N LEU A 425 0.15 -29.35 27.45
CA LEU A 425 -0.28 -28.37 28.45
C LEU A 425 -1.25 -28.98 29.47
N GLU A 426 -2.19 -29.83 29.03
CA GLU A 426 -3.10 -30.57 29.90
C GLU A 426 -2.33 -31.51 30.82
N HIS A 427 -1.38 -32.28 30.29
CA HIS A 427 -0.56 -33.18 31.10
C HIS A 427 0.31 -32.44 32.13
N LEU A 428 0.90 -31.31 31.73
CA LEU A 428 1.72 -30.48 32.62
C LEU A 428 0.88 -29.79 33.69
N GLN A 429 -0.37 -29.40 33.39
CA GLN A 429 -1.31 -28.81 34.35
C GLN A 429 -1.89 -29.84 35.34
N ASP A 430 -2.13 -31.07 34.89
CA ASP A 430 -2.64 -32.17 35.74
C ASP A 430 -1.56 -32.80 36.64
N SER A 431 -0.28 -32.52 36.34
CA SER A 431 0.84 -32.98 37.15
C SER A 431 0.94 -32.25 38.50
N VAL A 432 1.79 -32.75 39.41
CA VAL A 432 1.86 -32.43 40.86
C VAL A 432 2.11 -30.93 41.20
N TYR A 433 2.31 -30.07 40.20
CA TYR A 433 2.87 -28.73 40.35
C TYR A 433 1.85 -27.59 40.48
N GLY A 434 0.55 -27.89 40.42
CA GLY A 434 -0.52 -26.88 40.52
C GLY A 434 -0.70 -26.10 39.22
N SER A 435 -1.59 -25.10 39.26
CA SER A 435 -1.89 -24.28 38.08
C SER A 435 -0.63 -23.58 37.56
N LEU A 436 -0.26 -23.82 36.30
CA LEU A 436 0.77 -23.06 35.59
C LEU A 436 0.33 -21.61 35.26
N LEU A 437 -0.89 -21.26 35.67
CA LEU A 437 -1.47 -19.92 35.56
C LEU A 437 -1.67 -19.34 36.97
N ALA A 438 -1.34 -18.06 37.13
CA ALA A 438 -1.66 -17.29 38.32
C ALA A 438 -3.17 -17.00 38.41
N ASP A 439 -3.64 -16.53 39.57
CA ASP A 439 -5.05 -16.22 39.83
C ASP A 439 -5.65 -15.14 38.88
N ASP A 440 -4.80 -14.39 38.17
CA ASP A 440 -5.17 -13.37 37.19
C ASP A 440 -5.21 -13.88 35.73
N GLY A 441 -4.94 -15.17 35.50
CA GLY A 441 -4.93 -15.80 34.18
C GLY A 441 -3.63 -15.60 33.39
N THR A 442 -2.58 -15.02 34.00
CA THR A 442 -1.24 -14.92 33.38
C THR A 442 -0.36 -16.14 33.69
N PRO A 443 0.64 -16.48 32.86
CA PRO A 443 1.56 -17.58 33.15
C PRO A 443 2.34 -17.37 34.47
N ASP A 444 2.28 -18.34 35.38
CA ASP A 444 3.03 -18.33 36.65
C ASP A 444 4.49 -18.70 36.38
N VAL A 445 5.32 -17.69 36.13
CA VAL A 445 6.75 -17.85 35.85
C VAL A 445 7.47 -18.67 36.94
N PRO A 446 7.28 -18.44 38.25
CA PRO A 446 7.78 -19.33 39.30
C PRO A 446 7.39 -20.80 39.16
N ALA A 447 6.14 -21.11 38.78
CA ALA A 447 5.69 -22.49 38.56
C ALA A 447 6.37 -23.12 37.34
N ILE A 448 6.50 -22.37 36.25
CA ILE A 448 7.17 -22.82 35.01
C ILE A 448 8.66 -23.10 35.26
N LYS A 449 9.34 -22.26 36.05
CA LYS A 449 10.74 -22.48 36.43
C LYS A 449 10.95 -23.70 37.33
N ARG A 450 9.95 -24.06 38.16
CA ARG A 450 10.01 -25.32 38.92
C ARG A 450 9.85 -26.51 37.99
N LEU A 451 8.92 -26.42 37.04
CA LEU A 451 8.72 -27.46 36.04
C LEU A 451 10.00 -27.72 35.22
N PHE A 452 10.69 -26.66 34.79
CA PHE A 452 11.97 -26.79 34.09
C PHE A 452 12.97 -27.66 34.87
N LYS A 453 13.13 -27.40 36.18
CA LYS A 453 14.06 -28.13 37.06
C LYS A 453 13.68 -29.58 37.34
N ASP A 454 12.42 -29.95 37.13
CA ASP A 454 11.97 -31.33 37.29
C ASP A 454 12.10 -32.12 35.98
N ILE A 455 12.17 -31.43 34.84
CA ILE A 455 12.43 -32.02 33.52
C ILE A 455 13.93 -32.20 33.30
N ASP A 456 14.75 -31.27 33.79
CA ASP A 456 16.21 -31.36 33.86
C ASP A 456 16.64 -32.44 34.88
N LEU A 457 16.87 -33.66 34.38
CA LEU A 457 17.16 -34.84 35.19
C LEU A 457 18.62 -34.89 35.63
N ASP A 458 19.53 -34.41 34.79
CA ASP A 458 20.97 -34.43 35.04
C ASP A 458 21.52 -33.15 35.71
N LYS A 459 20.68 -32.11 35.80
CA LYS A 459 20.92 -30.83 36.49
C LYS A 459 21.99 -30.00 35.84
N ASP A 460 22.04 -30.03 34.51
CA ASP A 460 22.97 -29.22 33.72
C ASP A 460 22.41 -27.82 33.38
N ASP A 461 21.24 -27.46 33.92
CA ASP A 461 20.50 -26.22 33.68
C ASP A 461 20.03 -26.06 32.21
N CYS A 462 20.00 -27.15 31.44
CA CYS A 462 19.47 -27.24 30.08
C CYS A 462 18.51 -28.44 29.96
N ILE A 463 17.61 -28.42 28.97
CA ILE A 463 16.82 -29.61 28.61
C ILE A 463 17.37 -30.18 27.32
N SER A 464 17.88 -31.41 27.39
CA SER A 464 18.38 -32.15 26.25
C SER A 464 17.24 -32.83 25.46
N TYR A 465 17.53 -33.24 24.21
CA TYR A 465 16.60 -34.05 23.41
C TYR A 465 16.15 -35.33 24.14
N PHE A 466 17.03 -35.94 24.94
CA PHE A 466 16.73 -37.19 25.65
C PHE A 466 15.74 -36.97 26.79
N GLU A 467 15.89 -35.91 27.58
CA GLU A 467 14.97 -35.56 28.66
C GLU A 467 13.61 -35.13 28.13
N LEU A 468 13.61 -34.35 27.05
CA LEU A 468 12.39 -33.99 26.34
C LEU A 468 11.66 -35.22 25.77
N LYS A 469 12.40 -36.18 25.22
CA LYS A 469 11.84 -37.46 24.75
C LYS A 469 11.29 -38.31 25.88
N GLU A 470 11.94 -38.33 27.04
CA GLU A 470 11.46 -39.03 28.23
C GLU A 470 10.15 -38.41 28.73
N LEU A 471 10.06 -37.08 28.74
CA LEU A 471 8.81 -36.35 28.99
C LEU A 471 7.71 -36.79 28.00
N MET A 472 8.00 -36.80 26.70
CA MET A 472 7.03 -37.21 25.66
C MET A 472 6.57 -38.65 25.81
N THR A 473 7.43 -39.55 26.31
CA THR A 473 7.07 -40.96 26.52
C THR A 473 6.08 -41.12 27.68
N ASN A 474 6.12 -40.22 28.67
CA ASN A 474 5.27 -40.26 29.85
C ASN A 474 3.90 -39.58 29.65
N ILE A 475 3.75 -38.78 28.59
CA ILE A 475 2.48 -38.12 28.24
C ILE A 475 1.54 -39.12 27.57
N LYS A 476 0.34 -39.29 28.13
CA LYS A 476 -0.74 -40.04 27.48
C LYS A 476 -1.44 -39.15 26.45
N PHE A 477 -0.89 -39.09 25.24
CA PHE A 477 -1.58 -38.46 24.11
C PHE A 477 -2.93 -39.15 23.86
N GLY A 478 -3.95 -38.38 23.47
CA GLY A 478 -5.33 -38.85 23.33
C GLY A 478 -5.56 -39.88 22.20
N ILE A 479 -6.46 -39.56 21.26
CA ILE A 479 -6.98 -40.50 20.24
C ILE A 479 -5.91 -40.93 19.20
N ILE A 480 -4.76 -40.25 19.14
CA ILE A 480 -3.71 -40.46 18.14
C ILE A 480 -2.38 -40.77 18.87
N PRO A 481 -1.84 -41.99 18.75
CA PRO A 481 -0.52 -42.30 19.29
C PRO A 481 0.56 -41.61 18.45
N TYR A 482 1.28 -40.65 19.04
CA TYR A 482 2.44 -40.03 18.42
C TYR A 482 3.71 -40.82 18.74
N ASP A 483 4.66 -40.83 17.80
CA ASP A 483 6.01 -41.34 18.07
C ASP A 483 6.73 -40.32 18.97
N ALA A 484 7.19 -40.77 20.14
CA ALA A 484 7.86 -39.91 21.11
C ALA A 484 9.12 -39.24 20.54
N ASP A 485 9.82 -39.88 19.60
CA ASP A 485 10.95 -39.28 18.89
C ASP A 485 10.51 -38.11 17.97
N VAL A 486 9.38 -38.28 17.28
CA VAL A 486 8.84 -37.26 16.36
C VAL A 486 8.26 -36.08 17.16
N ALA A 487 7.60 -36.34 18.28
CA ALA A 487 7.10 -35.30 19.18
C ALA A 487 8.25 -34.49 19.80
N ALA A 488 9.26 -35.15 20.35
CA ALA A 488 10.39 -34.49 21.00
C ALA A 488 11.21 -33.64 20.02
N SER A 489 11.47 -34.14 18.82
CA SER A 489 12.19 -33.37 17.79
C SER A 489 11.42 -32.12 17.37
N LYS A 490 10.09 -32.20 17.27
CA LYS A 490 9.28 -31.05 16.87
C LYS A 490 9.12 -30.00 17.96
N ILE A 491 9.05 -30.41 19.22
CA ILE A 491 9.04 -29.47 20.35
C ILE A 491 10.41 -28.80 20.50
N MET A 492 11.49 -29.55 20.31
CA MET A 492 12.84 -29.00 20.31
C MET A 492 12.94 -27.86 19.30
N GLU A 493 12.50 -28.09 18.05
CA GLU A 493 12.47 -27.04 17.01
C GLU A 493 11.62 -25.80 17.35
N GLU A 494 10.62 -25.92 18.22
CA GLU A 494 9.72 -24.81 18.61
C GLU A 494 10.18 -24.03 19.84
N LEU A 495 10.91 -24.68 20.75
CA LEU A 495 11.37 -24.09 22.00
C LEU A 495 12.83 -23.62 21.93
N ASP A 496 13.69 -24.30 21.16
CA ASP A 496 15.08 -23.92 20.92
C ASP A 496 15.14 -22.75 19.91
N ILE A 497 15.25 -21.53 20.45
CA ILE A 497 15.29 -20.29 19.65
C ILE A 497 16.72 -20.03 19.18
N SER A 498 17.71 -20.44 19.96
CA SER A 498 19.13 -20.26 19.72
C SER A 498 19.68 -21.19 18.62
N GLY A 499 19.03 -22.33 18.41
CA GLY A 499 19.36 -23.37 17.43
C GLY A 499 20.54 -24.25 17.84
N ASP A 500 20.86 -24.32 19.13
CA ASP A 500 21.99 -25.09 19.66
C ASP A 500 21.65 -26.54 20.07
N GLN A 501 20.40 -26.96 19.85
CA GLN A 501 19.82 -28.26 20.19
C GLN A 501 19.71 -28.53 21.69
N LEU A 502 19.75 -27.48 22.50
CA LEU A 502 19.47 -27.48 23.93
C LEU A 502 18.37 -26.45 24.19
N ILE A 503 17.57 -26.64 25.24
CA ILE A 503 16.59 -25.63 25.66
C ILE A 503 17.03 -25.10 27.01
N ASP A 504 17.40 -23.83 27.08
CA ASP A 504 17.74 -23.19 28.34
C ASP A 504 16.48 -22.76 29.14
N GLU A 505 16.68 -22.36 30.41
CA GLU A 505 15.56 -21.95 31.27
C GLU A 505 14.77 -20.75 30.69
N GLU A 506 15.43 -19.83 29.99
CA GLU A 506 14.81 -18.63 29.42
C GLU A 506 13.97 -18.98 28.18
N GLU A 507 14.49 -19.82 27.30
CA GLU A 507 13.81 -20.38 26.14
C GLU A 507 12.59 -21.19 26.54
N PHE A 508 12.74 -22.08 27.53
CA PHE A 508 11.64 -22.90 28.05
C PHE A 508 10.53 -22.03 28.66
N VAL A 509 10.89 -21.07 29.54
CA VAL A 509 9.92 -20.17 30.18
C VAL A 509 9.20 -19.31 29.15
N THR A 510 9.93 -18.77 28.17
CA THR A 510 9.36 -17.93 27.12
C THR A 510 8.41 -18.71 26.21
N GLY A 511 8.85 -19.90 25.77
CA GLY A 511 8.07 -20.77 24.90
C GLY A 511 6.80 -21.28 25.56
N LEU A 512 6.87 -21.75 26.81
CA LEU A 512 5.70 -22.25 27.53
C LEU A 512 4.72 -21.13 27.92
N SER A 513 5.24 -19.95 28.29
CA SER A 513 4.40 -18.77 28.54
C SER A 513 3.64 -18.34 27.28
N ARG A 514 4.28 -18.45 26.10
CA ARG A 514 3.63 -18.19 24.79
C ARG A 514 2.49 -19.18 24.57
N TRP A 515 2.73 -20.48 24.73
CA TRP A 515 1.71 -21.51 24.54
C TRP A 515 0.50 -21.34 25.47
N LEU A 516 0.74 -21.04 26.75
CA LEU A 516 -0.32 -20.80 27.75
C LEU A 516 -1.19 -19.58 27.41
N ASN A 517 -0.56 -18.48 26.97
CA ASN A 517 -1.29 -17.28 26.54
C ASN A 517 -2.15 -17.54 25.30
N THR A 518 -1.66 -18.32 24.33
CA THR A 518 -2.42 -18.68 23.12
C THR A 518 -3.58 -19.62 23.44
N ALA A 519 -3.42 -20.54 24.39
CA ALA A 519 -4.49 -21.45 24.80
C ALA A 519 -5.63 -20.74 25.57
N HIS A 520 -5.32 -19.72 26.38
CA HIS A 520 -6.31 -19.02 27.20
C HIS A 520 -7.00 -17.84 26.47
N ASN A 521 -6.33 -17.17 25.53
CA ASN A 521 -6.86 -15.99 24.82
C ASN A 521 -7.71 -16.30 23.57
N GLN A 522 -8.60 -17.31 23.62
CA GLN A 522 -9.69 -17.44 22.63
C GLN A 522 -10.81 -16.37 22.79
N SER A 523 -10.46 -15.16 23.23
CA SER A 523 -11.36 -13.99 23.31
C SER A 523 -10.88 -12.90 22.33
N PRO A 524 -11.76 -12.18 21.61
CA PRO A 524 -11.42 -11.52 20.34
C PRO A 524 -10.53 -10.26 20.43
N ASN A 525 -9.93 -9.93 21.57
CA ASN A 525 -9.48 -8.56 21.88
C ASN A 525 -8.19 -8.45 22.73
N SER A 526 -7.13 -9.19 22.42
CA SER A 526 -5.78 -8.89 22.94
C SER A 526 -4.76 -8.82 21.79
N ASP A 527 -3.76 -7.96 21.96
CA ASP A 527 -2.82 -7.53 20.93
C ASP A 527 -2.22 -8.71 20.12
N GLU A 528 -2.47 -8.68 18.81
CA GLU A 528 -2.05 -9.68 17.84
C GLU A 528 -0.52 -9.79 17.82
N THR A 529 0.03 -10.89 18.35
CA THR A 529 1.44 -11.23 18.23
C THR A 529 1.77 -11.63 16.78
N GLU A 530 3.00 -11.35 16.32
CA GLU A 530 3.43 -11.56 14.92
C GLU A 530 3.16 -12.99 14.40
N ASP A 531 3.18 -14.02 15.27
CA ASP A 531 2.87 -15.43 14.94
C ASP A 531 1.39 -15.72 14.64
N ASP A 532 0.45 -15.07 15.33
CA ASP A 532 -0.98 -15.20 15.05
C ASP A 532 -1.34 -14.57 13.70
N ASP A 533 -0.60 -13.53 13.31
CA ASP A 533 -0.67 -12.93 11.97
C ASP A 533 -0.15 -13.92 10.92
N TYR A 534 0.91 -14.69 11.20
CA TYR A 534 1.36 -15.77 10.29
C TYR A 534 0.32 -16.89 10.16
N GLN A 535 -0.23 -17.41 11.25
CA GLN A 535 -1.21 -18.51 11.25
C GLN A 535 -2.50 -18.15 10.50
N LYS A 536 -3.10 -16.99 10.81
CA LYS A 536 -4.27 -16.45 10.07
C LYS A 536 -3.92 -16.17 8.60
N THR A 537 -2.71 -15.68 8.32
CA THR A 537 -2.27 -15.39 6.95
C THR A 537 -2.11 -16.67 6.13
N TRP A 538 -1.66 -17.79 6.71
CA TRP A 538 -1.57 -19.06 6.00
C TRP A 538 -2.94 -19.67 5.72
N GLU A 539 -3.86 -19.70 6.69
CA GLU A 539 -5.24 -20.16 6.47
C GLU A 539 -6.01 -19.28 5.47
N GLN A 540 -5.78 -17.96 5.51
CA GLN A 540 -6.29 -17.06 4.47
C GLN A 540 -5.61 -17.31 3.14
N THR A 541 -4.30 -17.52 3.07
CA THR A 541 -3.59 -17.79 1.82
C THR A 541 -4.04 -19.11 1.21
N ASP A 542 -4.33 -20.13 2.02
CA ASP A 542 -4.83 -21.43 1.60
C ASP A 542 -6.27 -21.33 1.09
N LYS A 543 -7.17 -20.70 1.87
CA LYS A 543 -8.52 -20.34 1.39
C LYS A 543 -8.48 -19.49 0.14
N LEU A 544 -7.52 -18.55 0.03
CA LEU A 544 -7.34 -17.71 -1.14
C LEU A 544 -6.70 -18.46 -2.31
N VAL A 545 -5.92 -19.52 -2.09
CA VAL A 545 -5.37 -20.36 -3.15
C VAL A 545 -6.47 -21.27 -3.69
N GLU A 546 -7.34 -21.80 -2.82
CA GLU A 546 -8.52 -22.58 -3.19
C GLU A 546 -9.63 -21.71 -3.84
N ASP A 547 -9.96 -20.52 -3.31
CA ASP A 547 -10.99 -19.59 -3.84
C ASP A 547 -10.49 -18.64 -4.95
N LYS A 548 -9.20 -18.25 -4.97
CA LYS A 548 -8.60 -17.40 -6.03
C LYS A 548 -7.76 -18.20 -7.01
N PHE A 549 -8.17 -19.42 -7.33
CA PHE A 549 -8.00 -19.86 -8.71
C PHE A 549 -8.85 -18.93 -9.58
N ILE A 550 -8.31 -17.73 -9.85
CA ILE A 550 -8.78 -16.79 -10.87
C ILE A 550 -8.44 -17.47 -12.19
N ASP A 551 -9.27 -18.45 -12.51
CA ASP A 551 -10.03 -18.48 -13.73
C ASP A 551 -9.84 -17.17 -14.52
N LYS A 552 -9.33 -17.28 -15.75
CA LYS A 552 -9.48 -16.23 -16.78
C LYS A 552 -10.96 -16.12 -17.18
N SER A 553 -11.84 -16.15 -16.19
CA SER A 553 -13.28 -16.17 -16.32
C SER A 553 -13.76 -14.74 -16.48
N PRO A 554 -14.81 -14.51 -17.27
CA PRO A 554 -15.51 -13.23 -17.32
C PRO A 554 -15.84 -12.69 -15.91
N LEU A 555 -16.00 -13.56 -14.90
CA LEU A 555 -16.28 -13.20 -13.51
C LEU A 555 -15.17 -12.33 -12.85
N ALA A 556 -13.90 -12.56 -13.19
CA ALA A 556 -12.79 -11.81 -12.60
C ALA A 556 -12.72 -10.39 -13.19
N TRP A 557 -12.98 -10.28 -14.50
CA TRP A 557 -13.12 -9.00 -15.20
C TRP A 557 -14.34 -8.23 -14.70
N THR A 558 -15.49 -8.88 -14.55
CA THR A 558 -16.69 -8.22 -14.01
C THR A 558 -16.42 -7.71 -12.61
N LYS A 559 -15.81 -8.50 -11.72
CA LYS A 559 -15.44 -8.03 -10.37
C LYS A 559 -14.51 -6.81 -10.39
N ALA A 560 -13.49 -6.81 -11.24
CA ALA A 560 -12.54 -5.70 -11.34
C ALA A 560 -13.20 -4.42 -11.89
N ILE A 561 -14.03 -4.55 -12.93
CA ILE A 561 -14.79 -3.44 -13.52
C ILE A 561 -15.85 -2.95 -12.53
N THR A 562 -16.58 -3.83 -11.85
CA THR A 562 -17.59 -3.45 -10.85
C THR A 562 -16.98 -2.67 -9.71
N LEU A 563 -15.80 -3.07 -9.19
CA LEU A 563 -15.09 -2.29 -8.16
C LEU A 563 -14.68 -0.91 -8.67
N LEU A 564 -14.12 -0.83 -9.89
CA LEU A 564 -13.73 0.44 -10.50
C LEU A 564 -14.93 1.36 -10.69
N VAL A 565 -16.02 0.86 -11.27
CA VAL A 565 -17.25 1.61 -11.53
C VAL A 565 -17.93 2.02 -10.22
N LEU A 566 -18.00 1.12 -9.24
CA LEU A 566 -18.53 1.44 -7.90
C LEU A 566 -17.74 2.57 -7.25
N GLY A 567 -16.41 2.53 -7.33
CA GLY A 567 -15.55 3.61 -6.84
C GLY A 567 -15.79 4.94 -7.54
N ILE A 568 -15.85 4.95 -8.88
CA ILE A 568 -16.13 6.15 -9.68
C ILE A 568 -17.51 6.74 -9.35
N ILE A 569 -18.55 5.90 -9.24
CA ILE A 569 -19.89 6.34 -8.85
C ILE A 569 -19.87 6.93 -7.44
N THR A 570 -19.19 6.26 -6.50
CA THR A 570 -19.08 6.74 -5.12
C THR A 570 -18.39 8.11 -5.06
N LEU A 571 -17.27 8.28 -5.76
CA LEU A 571 -16.56 9.56 -5.85
C LEU A 571 -17.43 10.65 -6.48
N GLY A 572 -18.13 10.36 -7.59
CA GLY A 572 -18.97 11.33 -8.28
C GLY A 572 -20.18 11.77 -7.44
N VAL A 573 -20.85 10.84 -6.76
CA VAL A 573 -22.03 11.12 -5.92
C VAL A 573 -21.64 11.85 -4.63
N LEU A 574 -20.47 11.56 -4.05
CA LEU A 574 -20.03 12.17 -2.80
C LEU A 574 -19.22 13.47 -2.97
N ALA A 575 -18.75 13.77 -4.17
CA ALA A 575 -18.02 15.01 -4.45
C ALA A 575 -18.86 16.26 -4.16
N GLU A 576 -20.13 16.27 -4.62
CA GLU A 576 -21.00 17.43 -4.47
C GLU A 576 -21.38 17.71 -2.99
N PRO A 577 -21.83 16.71 -2.19
CA PRO A 577 -22.08 16.91 -0.76
C PRO A 577 -20.85 17.32 0.04
N LEU A 578 -19.66 16.79 -0.31
CA LEU A 578 -18.41 17.21 0.32
C LEU A 578 -18.16 18.70 0.09
N ILE A 579 -18.24 19.14 -1.17
CA ILE A 579 -17.93 20.52 -1.54
C ILE A 579 -18.94 21.49 -0.94
N GLN A 580 -20.22 21.13 -0.91
CA GLN A 580 -21.24 21.91 -0.23
C GLN A 580 -20.97 21.99 1.28
N SER A 581 -20.55 20.89 1.92
CA SER A 581 -20.21 20.89 3.35
C SER A 581 -19.00 21.77 3.66
N VAL A 582 -17.98 21.74 2.79
CA VAL A 582 -16.81 22.63 2.86
C VAL A 582 -17.22 24.09 2.70
N HIS A 583 -18.12 24.38 1.77
CA HIS A 583 -18.66 25.71 1.52
C HIS A 583 -19.45 26.25 2.71
N ASP A 584 -20.37 25.46 3.26
CA ASP A 584 -21.18 25.84 4.42
C ASP A 584 -20.29 26.02 5.66
N PHE A 585 -19.30 25.14 5.87
CA PHE A 585 -18.29 25.30 6.92
C PHE A 585 -17.51 26.61 6.74
N SER A 586 -17.05 26.90 5.52
CA SER A 586 -16.33 28.12 5.15
C SER A 586 -17.15 29.37 5.49
N LYS A 587 -18.44 29.42 5.10
CA LYS A 587 -19.35 30.51 5.43
C LYS A 587 -19.55 30.68 6.93
N ALA A 588 -19.75 29.58 7.65
CA ALA A 588 -19.99 29.60 9.09
C ALA A 588 -18.72 29.98 9.89
N ALA A 589 -17.54 29.55 9.43
CA ALA A 589 -16.25 29.85 10.05
C ALA A 589 -15.63 31.19 9.62
N ARG A 590 -16.18 31.83 8.58
CA ARG A 590 -15.63 33.05 7.92
C ARG A 590 -14.20 32.87 7.43
N ILE A 591 -13.90 31.68 6.90
CA ILE A 591 -12.61 31.33 6.28
C ILE A 591 -12.89 30.99 4.81
N PRO A 592 -12.12 31.49 3.82
CA PRO A 592 -12.37 31.14 2.43
C PRO A 592 -12.33 29.64 2.18
N SER A 593 -13.26 29.13 1.36
CA SER A 593 -13.44 27.69 1.08
C SER A 593 -12.18 27.03 0.52
N PHE A 594 -11.34 27.80 -0.20
CA PHE A 594 -10.03 27.37 -0.66
C PHE A 594 -9.17 26.76 0.46
N TYR A 595 -9.02 27.44 1.61
CA TYR A 595 -8.14 26.97 2.71
C TYR A 595 -8.65 25.69 3.34
N VAL A 596 -9.96 25.59 3.51
CA VAL A 596 -10.60 24.39 4.06
C VAL A 596 -10.38 23.21 3.11
N ALA A 597 -10.62 23.42 1.81
CA ALA A 597 -10.41 22.41 0.79
C ALA A 597 -8.94 22.01 0.63
N PHE A 598 -8.02 22.96 0.71
CA PHE A 598 -6.58 22.73 0.59
C PHE A 598 -6.02 21.85 1.71
N ILE A 599 -6.55 21.98 2.92
CA ILE A 599 -6.06 21.26 4.10
C ILE A 599 -6.79 19.94 4.27
N PHE A 600 -8.12 19.95 4.32
CA PHE A 600 -8.89 18.77 4.72
C PHE A 600 -9.02 17.75 3.59
N VAL A 601 -9.43 18.17 2.40
CA VAL A 601 -9.82 17.23 1.33
C VAL A 601 -8.66 16.35 0.85
N PRO A 602 -7.43 16.88 0.61
CA PRO A 602 -6.28 16.06 0.26
C PRO A 602 -5.87 15.02 1.29
N LEU A 603 -6.19 15.21 2.59
CA LEU A 603 -5.84 14.21 3.61
C LEU A 603 -6.52 12.88 3.34
N ALA A 604 -7.76 12.91 2.83
CA ALA A 604 -8.48 11.69 2.48
C ALA A 604 -8.08 11.16 1.09
N THR A 605 -8.06 12.02 0.06
CA THR A 605 -7.82 11.59 -1.34
C THR A 605 -6.37 11.19 -1.61
N THR A 606 -5.43 11.57 -0.74
CA THR A 606 -4.01 11.19 -0.88
C THR A 606 -3.51 10.29 0.26
N ALA A 607 -4.35 9.96 1.26
CA ALA A 607 -3.96 9.14 2.41
C ALA A 607 -3.35 7.80 2.00
N ARG A 608 -3.95 7.14 1.01
CA ARG A 608 -3.47 5.83 0.54
C ARG A 608 -2.06 5.92 -0.05
N ILE A 609 -1.83 6.91 -0.90
CA ILE A 609 -0.52 7.19 -1.53
C ILE A 609 0.50 7.54 -0.43
N ALA A 610 0.11 8.40 0.51
CA ALA A 610 0.95 8.81 1.63
C ALA A 610 1.39 7.61 2.50
N VAL A 611 0.45 6.77 2.93
CA VAL A 611 0.73 5.61 3.78
C VAL A 611 1.62 4.59 3.05
N SER A 612 1.38 4.34 1.76
CA SER A 612 2.22 3.43 0.96
C SER A 612 3.65 3.97 0.86
N ALA A 613 3.81 5.23 0.48
CA ALA A 613 5.11 5.88 0.32
C ALA A 613 5.91 5.92 1.63
N ILE A 614 5.26 6.23 2.75
CA ILE A 614 5.86 6.27 4.09
C ILE A 614 6.34 4.87 4.52
N ASN A 615 5.51 3.84 4.35
CA ASN A 615 5.86 2.47 4.72
C ASN A 615 7.01 1.92 3.86
N GLU A 616 7.04 2.25 2.57
CA GLU A 616 8.10 1.84 1.66
C GLU A 616 9.42 2.57 1.93
N ALA A 617 9.38 3.87 2.22
CA ALA A 617 10.56 4.64 2.62
C ALA A 617 11.16 4.13 3.96
N ARG A 618 10.31 3.71 4.91
CA ARG A 618 10.75 3.14 6.20
C ARG A 618 11.59 1.87 6.05
N ARG A 619 11.49 1.15 4.92
CA ARG A 619 12.32 -0.04 4.64
C ARG A 619 13.78 0.30 4.37
N LYS A 620 14.12 1.58 4.18
CA LYS A 620 15.49 2.07 3.96
C LYS A 620 16.25 1.30 2.88
N LYS A 621 15.60 0.88 1.79
CA LYS A 621 16.29 0.33 0.62
C LYS A 621 16.40 1.41 -0.44
N LEU A 622 17.56 1.49 -1.10
CA LEU A 622 17.84 2.49 -2.15
C LEU A 622 16.79 2.44 -3.26
N HIS A 623 16.53 1.24 -3.79
CA HIS A 623 15.61 1.04 -4.91
C HIS A 623 14.16 1.37 -4.56
N THR A 624 13.69 0.97 -3.36
CA THR A 624 12.31 1.24 -2.94
C THR A 624 12.11 2.72 -2.66
N THR A 625 13.04 3.37 -1.98
CA THR A 625 12.96 4.81 -1.68
C THR A 625 12.99 5.64 -2.96
N SER A 626 13.86 5.27 -3.91
CA SER A 626 13.90 5.95 -5.21
C SER A 626 12.60 5.75 -6.00
N LEU A 627 12.03 4.54 -5.98
CA LEU A 627 10.75 4.25 -6.61
C LEU A 627 9.62 5.09 -5.99
N THR A 628 9.54 5.18 -4.66
CA THR A 628 8.52 5.99 -3.99
C THR A 628 8.58 7.46 -4.38
N LEU A 629 9.79 8.03 -4.48
CA LEU A 629 9.97 9.43 -4.88
C LEU A 629 9.59 9.66 -6.35
N SER A 630 9.96 8.72 -7.23
CA SER A 630 9.53 8.74 -8.64
C SER A 630 8.00 8.65 -8.77
N GLU A 631 7.32 7.84 -7.95
CA GLU A 631 5.86 7.74 -7.91
C GLU A 631 5.21 9.05 -7.43
N ILE A 632 5.76 9.70 -6.39
CA ILE A 632 5.32 11.02 -5.94
C ILE A 632 5.41 12.05 -7.08
N TYR A 633 6.55 12.13 -7.78
CA TYR A 633 6.71 13.08 -8.90
C TYR A 633 5.77 12.78 -10.07
N GLY A 634 5.52 11.50 -10.37
CA GLY A 634 4.57 11.07 -11.39
C GLY A 634 3.13 11.45 -11.04
N THR A 635 2.72 11.29 -9.79
CA THR A 635 1.40 11.69 -9.30
C THR A 635 1.23 13.21 -9.35
N VAL A 636 2.23 13.98 -8.91
CA VAL A 636 2.18 15.45 -8.97
C VAL A 636 2.10 15.96 -10.41
N PHE A 637 2.84 15.36 -11.34
CA PHE A 637 2.72 15.69 -12.77
C PHE A 637 1.28 15.48 -13.27
N MET A 638 0.67 14.33 -12.92
CA MET A 638 -0.70 14.01 -13.31
C MET A 638 -1.69 14.97 -12.69
N ASN A 639 -1.60 15.25 -11.39
CA ASN A 639 -2.49 16.20 -10.72
C ASN A 639 -2.38 17.58 -11.37
N ASN A 640 -1.17 18.08 -11.61
CA ASN A 640 -0.96 19.39 -12.24
C ASN A 640 -1.52 19.46 -13.67
N ILE A 641 -1.24 18.48 -14.54
CA ILE A 641 -1.67 18.53 -15.94
C ILE A 641 -3.14 18.15 -16.12
N LEU A 642 -3.57 17.01 -15.55
CA LEU A 642 -4.96 16.53 -15.67
C LEU A 642 -5.92 17.48 -14.95
N GLY A 643 -5.56 17.91 -13.74
CA GLY A 643 -6.35 18.85 -12.98
C GLY A 643 -6.47 20.21 -13.65
N LEU A 644 -5.37 20.75 -14.21
CA LEU A 644 -5.42 21.99 -15.00
C LEU A 644 -6.28 21.81 -16.26
N ALA A 645 -6.16 20.69 -16.98
CA ALA A 645 -6.98 20.42 -18.16
C ALA A 645 -8.48 20.37 -17.83
N VAL A 646 -8.86 19.73 -16.71
CA VAL A 646 -10.26 19.70 -16.23
C VAL A 646 -10.71 21.09 -15.81
N LEU A 647 -9.89 21.83 -15.05
CA LEU A 647 -10.21 23.21 -14.64
C LEU A 647 -10.45 24.13 -15.83
N LEU A 648 -9.52 24.14 -16.80
CA LEU A 648 -9.63 24.99 -18.00
C LEU A 648 -10.82 24.57 -18.86
N SER A 649 -11.14 23.27 -18.94
CA SER A 649 -12.34 22.79 -19.62
C SER A 649 -13.61 23.32 -18.96
N LEU A 650 -13.71 23.24 -17.63
CA LEU A 650 -14.86 23.78 -16.89
C LEU A 650 -15.04 25.28 -17.09
N ILE A 651 -13.94 26.04 -16.98
CA ILE A 651 -13.95 27.50 -17.16
C ILE A 651 -14.41 27.86 -18.58
N TYR A 652 -13.89 27.17 -19.59
CA TYR A 652 -14.26 27.41 -20.99
C TYR A 652 -15.71 27.04 -21.30
N PHE A 653 -16.18 25.86 -20.88
CA PHE A 653 -17.53 25.38 -21.20
C PHE A 653 -18.64 26.06 -20.40
N ARG A 654 -18.38 26.46 -19.14
CA ARG A 654 -19.34 27.22 -18.32
C ARG A 654 -19.21 28.74 -18.46
N GLY A 655 -18.20 29.22 -19.18
CA GLY A 655 -17.96 30.66 -19.34
C GLY A 655 -17.63 31.37 -18.03
N LEU A 656 -16.89 30.70 -17.12
CA LEU A 656 -16.48 31.29 -15.84
C LEU A 656 -15.31 32.27 -16.04
N SER A 657 -15.16 33.22 -15.12
CA SER A 657 -14.01 34.14 -15.09
C SER A 657 -12.78 33.47 -14.47
N TRP A 658 -11.57 33.81 -14.96
CA TRP A 658 -10.32 33.29 -14.40
C TRP A 658 -9.88 34.12 -13.20
N ASN A 659 -10.20 33.66 -11.98
CA ASN A 659 -9.82 34.32 -10.73
C ASN A 659 -8.84 33.48 -9.86
N PHE A 660 -8.30 32.38 -10.39
CA PHE A 660 -7.53 31.38 -9.63
C PHE A 660 -6.01 31.55 -9.73
N SER A 661 -5.56 32.77 -10.02
CA SER A 661 -4.16 33.04 -10.35
C SER A 661 -3.23 32.86 -9.14
N ALA A 662 -3.64 33.23 -7.93
CA ALA A 662 -2.79 33.09 -6.74
C ALA A 662 -2.56 31.60 -6.39
N GLU A 663 -3.62 30.80 -6.45
CA GLU A 663 -3.66 29.38 -6.14
C GLU A 663 -2.76 28.58 -7.10
N VAL A 664 -2.90 28.85 -8.41
CA VAL A 664 -2.10 28.18 -9.45
C VAL A 664 -0.63 28.61 -9.38
N LEU A 665 -0.35 29.86 -8.99
CA LEU A 665 1.01 30.35 -8.80
C LEU A 665 1.72 29.62 -7.65
N MET A 666 1.00 29.25 -6.59
CA MET A 666 1.59 28.46 -5.50
C MET A 666 2.01 27.07 -5.94
N VAL A 667 1.13 26.39 -6.68
CA VAL A 667 1.43 25.06 -7.23
C VAL A 667 2.65 25.14 -8.14
N LEU A 668 2.72 26.18 -8.98
CA LEU A 668 3.86 26.47 -9.85
C LEU A 668 5.15 26.64 -9.04
N LEU A 669 5.16 27.48 -8.01
CA LEU A 669 6.35 27.78 -7.21
C LEU A 669 6.86 26.54 -6.45
N VAL A 670 5.97 25.83 -5.75
CA VAL A 670 6.35 24.62 -5.00
C VAL A 670 6.85 23.53 -5.94
N SER A 671 6.15 23.31 -7.06
CA SER A 671 6.55 22.33 -8.08
C SER A 671 7.89 22.68 -8.73
N ALA A 672 8.16 23.96 -8.97
CA ALA A 672 9.43 24.43 -9.53
C ALA A 672 10.58 24.27 -8.54
N ILE A 673 10.41 24.66 -7.27
CA ILE A 673 11.45 24.58 -6.23
C ILE A 673 11.86 23.11 -5.98
N ILE A 674 10.89 22.25 -5.67
CA ILE A 674 11.16 20.83 -5.39
C ILE A 674 11.60 20.10 -6.66
N GLY A 675 10.97 20.41 -7.81
CA GLY A 675 11.32 19.81 -9.08
C GLY A 675 12.75 20.15 -9.53
N PHE A 676 13.20 21.39 -9.36
CA PHE A 676 14.59 21.77 -9.65
C PHE A 676 15.56 21.09 -8.68
N LEU A 677 15.26 21.12 -7.38
CA LEU A 677 16.09 20.46 -6.37
C LEU A 677 16.26 18.97 -6.66
N ALA A 678 15.21 18.27 -7.11
CA ALA A 678 15.26 16.85 -7.46
C ALA A 678 15.89 16.54 -8.83
N SER A 679 15.86 17.50 -9.77
CA SER A 679 16.34 17.30 -11.15
C SER A 679 17.86 17.42 -11.31
N PHE A 680 18.51 18.09 -10.36
CA PHE A 680 19.96 18.31 -10.36
C PHE A 680 20.69 17.57 -9.25
N ASN A 681 19.97 17.07 -8.24
CA ASN A 681 20.56 16.33 -7.14
C ASN A 681 20.05 14.90 -7.11
N THR A 682 20.96 13.95 -6.99
CA THR A 682 20.66 12.54 -6.69
C THR A 682 20.78 12.23 -5.21
N VAL A 683 21.40 13.13 -4.43
CA VAL A 683 21.58 12.98 -2.98
C VAL A 683 20.75 14.06 -2.29
N PHE A 684 19.85 13.64 -1.41
CA PHE A 684 19.00 14.51 -0.60
C PHE A 684 19.42 14.44 0.87
N PRO A 685 20.16 15.44 1.36
CA PRO A 685 20.45 15.56 2.79
C PRO A 685 19.16 15.75 3.59
N VAL A 686 19.12 15.30 4.85
CA VAL A 686 17.90 15.39 5.67
C VAL A 686 17.40 16.84 5.83
N TRP A 687 18.26 17.86 5.79
CA TRP A 687 17.82 19.26 5.88
C TRP A 687 16.85 19.69 4.77
N THR A 688 16.87 19.03 3.60
CA THR A 688 15.93 19.34 2.52
C THR A 688 14.47 19.03 2.92
N SER A 689 14.26 18.11 3.87
CA SER A 689 12.93 17.85 4.44
C SER A 689 12.39 19.04 5.24
N ILE A 690 13.26 19.81 5.93
CA ILE A 690 12.85 21.03 6.63
C ILE A 690 12.38 22.07 5.61
N LEU A 691 13.13 22.25 4.53
CA LEU A 691 12.74 23.15 3.44
C LEU A 691 11.37 22.74 2.87
N ALA A 692 11.18 21.44 2.61
CA ALA A 692 9.92 20.92 2.11
C ALA A 692 8.75 21.17 3.08
N TYR A 693 8.91 20.90 4.37
CA TYR A 693 7.87 21.17 5.36
C TYR A 693 7.52 22.66 5.47
N MET A 694 8.51 23.55 5.37
CA MET A 694 8.27 25.00 5.42
C MET A 694 7.52 25.53 4.20
N LEU A 695 7.65 24.88 3.04
CA LEU A 695 6.92 25.27 1.82
C LEU A 695 5.40 25.06 1.94
N TYR A 696 4.91 24.14 2.78
CA TYR A 696 3.46 23.91 2.96
C TYR A 696 2.76 25.12 3.60
N PRO A 697 3.10 25.58 4.81
CA PRO A 697 2.47 26.77 5.40
C PRO A 697 2.84 28.05 4.64
N LEU A 698 4.04 28.14 4.06
CA LEU A 698 4.41 29.28 3.21
C LEU A 698 3.48 29.39 1.99
N SER A 699 3.03 28.26 1.46
CA SER A 699 2.09 28.29 0.33
C SER A 699 0.74 28.91 0.69
N LEU A 700 0.20 28.60 1.87
CA LEU A 700 -1.03 29.20 2.37
C LEU A 700 -0.87 30.70 2.67
N ILE A 701 0.26 31.08 3.28
CA ILE A 701 0.57 32.50 3.56
C ILE A 701 0.67 33.29 2.26
N LEU A 702 1.28 32.72 1.22
CA LEU A 702 1.46 33.43 -0.04
C LEU A 702 0.13 33.57 -0.81
N VAL A 703 -0.79 32.60 -0.72
CA VAL A 703 -2.18 32.80 -1.20
C VAL A 703 -2.87 33.92 -0.42
N TYR A 704 -2.71 33.96 0.90
CA TYR A 704 -3.31 35.01 1.73
C TYR A 704 -2.81 36.41 1.32
N ILE A 705 -1.50 36.57 1.18
CA ILE A 705 -0.89 37.86 0.79
C ILE A 705 -1.27 38.27 -0.63
N LEU A 706 -1.21 37.33 -1.59
CA LEU A 706 -1.52 37.62 -3.01
C LEU A 706 -3.02 37.70 -3.31
N GLY A 707 -3.84 37.13 -2.44
CA GLY A 707 -5.31 37.11 -2.52
C GLY A 707 -5.96 38.35 -1.92
N ASP A 708 -5.42 38.91 -0.83
CA ASP A 708 -5.86 40.20 -0.26
C ASP A 708 -5.36 41.40 -1.08
N SER A 709 -4.33 41.23 -1.92
CA SER A 709 -3.75 42.30 -2.71
C SER A 709 -4.51 42.53 -4.03
N ASP A 710 -5.68 43.18 -3.96
CA ASP A 710 -6.25 44.03 -5.02
C ASP A 710 -5.36 45.28 -5.29
N TRP A 711 -4.02 45.14 -5.25
CA TRP A 711 -3.08 46.27 -5.36
C TRP A 711 -2.69 46.62 -6.81
N LEU A 712 -3.30 45.97 -7.80
CA LEU A 712 -3.11 46.28 -9.22
C LEU A 712 -4.45 46.22 -9.99
N SER A 713 -5.54 46.66 -9.36
CA SER A 713 -6.73 47.18 -10.08
C SER A 713 -6.48 48.61 -10.55
#